data_AF-A0A955XST7-F1
#
_entry.id   AF-A0A955XST7-F1
#
_cell.length_a   1.000
_cell.length_b   1.000
_cell.length_c   1.000
_cell.angle_alpha   90.00
_cell.angle_beta   90.00
_cell.angle_gamma   90.00
#
_symmetry.space_group_name_H-M   'P 1'
#
loop_
_entity.id
_entity.type
_entity.pdbx_description
1 polymer ?
#
loop_
_entity_poly.entity_id
_entity_poly.type
_entity_poly.pdbx_seq_one_letter_code
_entity_poly.pdbx_strand_id
1 'polypeptide(L)'
;MPKTTRALLAFTALICVSCGEDPDPEPEVTRCVTSQDCEEGLSCREGACVDPPYCLSIEECEVGEACVFNACVYDETVCTSDEQCEDGLVCVEGGCRPGCRVNEQCEEEEFCTESFSCERYPCSEVPCGEGYECNTETDQCDLLPCNGGCEDPLQCREEDDRCVECLDVDECDIGQACNEDGECLAVGCEEHDDCPNGTFCIDELCQRPPDCTDDDNEENDRSRDGVVLEDGVELSGLVSCPYDDDYFTIVADGNHSLTIDLTFLHEEGDVNLELFNTVGVLFARRISQDDNGHLVANLGQTGEYHIRVFQDAGTQGVDYSVVAEIGNTIEVDPDICLDDDFEPNNDEDTATRLYDGRWTGLSICTDDQDFIDFDAVEGTLVYACITPSESVGNELAMEFVRGGSVLESGHAKTMFCLEHDVVGEGEMFARVFSPDETETTYHATIDVEPGCAYIDDEFDQNGQNNRLPVGNAPDLIALDPEDLPAMFKLCPHDSDYWPIDAKIGDEFTASISFSHAQGDLQMTLHRPDGTVRSASTGTSNQESLSATANQNGVYVIRVYGNGDARGDYTYNYGITCGDTLDPNNSEETAAGITHDAEIDDLVLCDGTDDYFEFSIPNGTLAESLRVGIDYDDQYGELALDLTAPGSPFSTPGTVTPSGLEVVLSGESVVVGDSQFYQARVSGQQNVYSLSVSVQESE
;
A
#
# COMPACT_ATOMS: atom_id res chain seq x y z
N MET A 1 -64.23 -23.41 18.61
CA MET A 1 -65.00 -22.16 18.34
C MET A 1 -64.00 -21.02 18.38
N PRO A 2 -64.06 -19.95 17.54
CA PRO A 2 -64.92 -19.64 16.38
C PRO A 2 -64.01 -19.57 15.09
N LYS A 3 -64.22 -18.87 13.95
CA LYS A 3 -65.40 -18.40 13.18
C LYS A 3 -65.07 -18.21 11.66
N THR A 4 -65.71 -18.99 10.77
CA THR A 4 -66.44 -18.57 9.56
C THR A 4 -65.90 -17.54 8.51
N THR A 5 -66.08 -17.89 7.21
CA THR A 5 -66.82 -17.13 6.13
C THR A 5 -66.13 -15.94 5.45
N ARG A 6 -66.24 -15.66 4.13
CA ARG A 6 -66.77 -16.27 2.85
C ARG A 6 -66.08 -15.49 1.69
N ALA A 7 -65.74 -16.01 0.50
CA ALA A 7 -66.50 -16.63 -0.60
C ALA A 7 -67.43 -15.69 -1.42
N LEU A 8 -67.76 -16.06 -2.69
CA LEU A 8 -68.57 -15.39 -3.76
C LEU A 8 -67.76 -14.41 -4.64
N LEU A 9 -67.98 -14.22 -5.96
CA LEU A 9 -68.77 -14.84 -7.07
C LEU A 9 -67.89 -14.81 -8.37
N ALA A 10 -67.98 -15.61 -9.44
CA ALA A 10 -68.90 -16.62 -10.00
C ALA A 10 -69.78 -16.17 -11.21
N PHE A 11 -69.72 -16.95 -12.33
CA PHE A 11 -70.58 -16.95 -13.57
C PHE A 11 -70.45 -15.72 -14.51
N THR A 12 -70.75 -15.72 -15.82
CA THR A 12 -71.55 -16.58 -16.76
C THR A 12 -70.96 -16.42 -18.20
N ALA A 13 -70.72 -17.43 -19.05
CA ALA A 13 -71.60 -18.30 -19.86
C ALA A 13 -72.29 -17.69 -21.12
N LEU A 14 -71.94 -18.19 -22.33
CA LEU A 14 -72.65 -18.13 -23.64
C LEU A 14 -71.98 -19.19 -24.57
N ILE A 15 -72.57 -20.25 -25.15
CA ILE A 15 -73.82 -20.56 -25.91
C ILE A 15 -73.67 -20.40 -27.44
N CYS A 16 -73.41 -21.52 -28.16
CA CYS A 16 -74.03 -22.01 -29.43
C CYS A 16 -73.23 -23.24 -29.98
N VAL A 17 -73.77 -24.39 -30.45
CA VAL A 17 -74.81 -24.72 -31.46
C VAL A 17 -74.27 -24.62 -32.91
N SER A 18 -74.34 -25.60 -33.83
CA SER A 18 -74.84 -27.03 -33.85
C SER A 18 -74.69 -27.63 -35.29
N CYS A 19 -74.83 -28.92 -35.65
CA CYS A 19 -74.72 -30.28 -35.05
C CYS A 19 -74.96 -31.36 -36.17
N GLY A 20 -74.51 -32.62 -35.99
CA GLY A 20 -74.80 -33.79 -36.86
C GLY A 20 -73.52 -34.54 -37.31
N GLU A 21 -73.51 -35.85 -37.61
CA GLU A 21 -74.60 -36.85 -37.69
C GLU A 21 -74.15 -38.25 -37.14
N ASP A 22 -75.13 -39.08 -36.75
CA ASP A 22 -75.07 -40.48 -36.24
C ASP A 22 -75.07 -41.52 -37.41
N PRO A 23 -75.02 -42.87 -37.19
CA PRO A 23 -74.44 -43.70 -36.10
C PRO A 23 -73.69 -44.99 -36.61
N ASP A 24 -73.01 -45.76 -35.74
CA ASP A 24 -73.23 -47.21 -35.46
C ASP A 24 -72.39 -47.65 -34.20
N PRO A 25 -72.34 -48.92 -33.72
CA PRO A 25 -72.63 -49.19 -32.31
C PRO A 25 -71.42 -49.32 -31.37
N GLU A 26 -71.64 -49.04 -30.08
CA GLU A 26 -70.72 -49.40 -29.00
C GLU A 26 -70.58 -50.93 -28.84
N PRO A 27 -69.36 -51.47 -28.66
CA PRO A 27 -69.16 -52.80 -28.06
C PRO A 27 -69.41 -52.73 -26.54
N GLU A 28 -69.94 -53.81 -25.94
CA GLU A 28 -70.17 -53.84 -24.49
C GLU A 28 -68.85 -53.75 -23.72
N VAL A 29 -68.66 -52.67 -22.95
CA VAL A 29 -67.49 -52.49 -22.07
C VAL A 29 -67.50 -53.60 -21.00
N THR A 30 -66.66 -54.61 -21.22
CA THR A 30 -66.51 -55.75 -20.32
C THR A 30 -65.85 -55.29 -19.04
N ARG A 31 -66.65 -55.17 -17.97
CA ARG A 31 -66.19 -54.63 -16.69
C ARG A 31 -65.39 -55.66 -15.91
N CYS A 32 -64.08 -55.49 -15.92
CA CYS A 32 -63.15 -56.27 -15.13
C CYS A 32 -63.09 -55.77 -13.66
N VAL A 33 -62.63 -56.64 -12.76
CA VAL A 33 -62.23 -56.28 -11.38
C VAL A 33 -60.75 -56.61 -11.15
N THR A 34 -60.21 -57.54 -11.93
CA THR A 34 -58.82 -57.98 -11.97
C THR A 34 -58.42 -58.28 -13.43
N SER A 35 -57.12 -58.31 -13.75
CA SER A 35 -56.66 -58.65 -15.10
C SER A 35 -56.92 -60.11 -15.52
N GLN A 36 -57.46 -60.96 -14.63
CA GLN A 36 -57.95 -62.30 -14.99
C GLN A 36 -59.39 -62.30 -15.54
N ASP A 37 -60.08 -61.16 -15.48
CA ASP A 37 -61.41 -60.96 -16.08
C ASP A 37 -61.31 -60.49 -17.56
N CYS A 38 -60.09 -60.36 -18.10
CA CYS A 38 -59.79 -59.88 -19.45
C CYS A 38 -59.30 -61.01 -20.37
N GLU A 39 -59.38 -60.81 -21.68
CA GLU A 39 -58.81 -61.76 -22.66
C GLU A 39 -57.27 -61.71 -22.68
N GLU A 40 -56.65 -62.79 -23.15
CA GLU A 40 -55.20 -63.07 -23.03
C GLU A 40 -54.34 -62.02 -23.75
N GLY A 41 -53.74 -61.13 -22.97
CA GLY A 41 -52.95 -59.96 -23.44
C GLY A 41 -53.36 -58.65 -22.74
N LEU A 42 -54.65 -58.50 -22.41
CA LEU A 42 -55.20 -57.24 -21.87
C LEU A 42 -55.10 -57.16 -20.33
N SER A 43 -54.99 -55.94 -19.82
CA SER A 43 -54.86 -55.62 -18.39
C SER A 43 -56.10 -54.87 -17.86
N CYS A 44 -56.48 -55.08 -16.59
CA CYS A 44 -57.62 -54.39 -16.00
C CYS A 44 -57.21 -53.06 -15.37
N ARG A 45 -57.68 -51.93 -15.92
CA ARG A 45 -57.42 -50.58 -15.42
C ARG A 45 -58.75 -49.81 -15.29
N GLU A 46 -58.99 -49.26 -14.10
CA GLU A 46 -60.23 -48.51 -13.74
C GLU A 46 -61.58 -49.21 -14.04
N GLY A 47 -61.56 -50.54 -14.21
CA GLY A 47 -62.75 -51.34 -14.53
C GLY A 47 -62.99 -51.59 -16.02
N ALA A 48 -62.03 -51.27 -16.88
CA ALA A 48 -62.00 -51.67 -18.29
C ALA A 48 -60.75 -52.51 -18.59
N CYS A 49 -60.86 -53.44 -19.54
CA CYS A 49 -59.71 -54.16 -20.10
C CYS A 49 -59.03 -53.28 -21.15
N VAL A 50 -57.74 -52.99 -20.97
CA VAL A 50 -56.93 -52.13 -21.84
C VAL A 50 -55.62 -52.82 -22.21
N ASP A 51 -55.14 -52.57 -23.41
CA ASP A 51 -53.86 -53.08 -23.90
C ASP A 51 -52.71 -52.36 -23.14
N PRO A 52 -51.78 -53.09 -22.51
CA PRO A 52 -50.64 -52.45 -21.85
C PRO A 52 -49.56 -52.10 -22.89
N PRO A 53 -49.07 -50.85 -22.94
CA PRO A 53 -47.91 -50.54 -23.76
C PRO A 53 -46.68 -51.27 -23.19
N TYR A 54 -46.02 -52.03 -24.05
CA TYR A 54 -44.75 -52.68 -23.76
C TYR A 54 -43.88 -52.68 -25.02
N CYS A 55 -42.93 -51.75 -25.08
CA CYS A 55 -41.65 -52.04 -25.73
C CYS A 55 -40.72 -52.74 -24.71
N LEU A 56 -39.80 -53.54 -25.23
CA LEU A 56 -38.71 -54.21 -24.51
C LEU A 56 -37.35 -53.87 -25.12
N SER A 57 -37.33 -53.29 -26.32
CA SER A 57 -36.15 -52.75 -27.00
C SER A 57 -36.56 -51.70 -28.03
N ILE A 58 -35.58 -50.95 -28.55
CA ILE A 58 -35.79 -49.87 -29.51
C ILE A 58 -36.31 -50.37 -30.89
N GLU A 59 -36.07 -51.64 -31.23
CA GLU A 59 -36.60 -52.29 -32.45
C GLU A 59 -38.13 -52.43 -32.48
N GLU A 60 -38.82 -52.14 -31.36
CA GLU A 60 -40.27 -52.28 -31.20
C GLU A 60 -41.02 -50.93 -31.21
N CYS A 61 -40.31 -49.80 -31.39
CA CYS A 61 -40.86 -48.45 -31.42
C CYS A 61 -40.92 -47.88 -32.85
N GLU A 62 -41.63 -46.74 -33.05
CA GLU A 62 -41.62 -46.05 -34.34
C GLU A 62 -40.33 -45.22 -34.53
N VAL A 63 -40.10 -44.75 -35.76
CA VAL A 63 -38.83 -44.11 -36.13
C VAL A 63 -38.72 -42.74 -35.45
N GLY A 64 -37.70 -42.57 -34.61
CA GLY A 64 -37.50 -41.39 -33.75
C GLY A 64 -37.94 -41.58 -32.29
N GLU A 65 -38.23 -42.82 -31.85
CA GLU A 65 -38.64 -43.11 -30.47
C GLU A 65 -37.67 -44.04 -29.72
N ALA A 66 -37.29 -43.64 -28.50
CA ALA A 66 -36.60 -44.47 -27.51
C ALA A 66 -37.57 -45.35 -26.72
N CYS A 67 -37.13 -46.54 -26.30
CA CYS A 67 -37.89 -47.41 -25.40
C CYS A 67 -37.55 -47.13 -23.92
N VAL A 68 -38.32 -46.28 -23.26
CA VAL A 68 -38.07 -45.82 -21.88
C VAL A 68 -39.20 -46.28 -20.95
N PHE A 69 -38.84 -46.98 -19.86
CA PHE A 69 -39.79 -47.60 -18.92
C PHE A 69 -40.93 -48.41 -19.58
N ASN A 70 -40.59 -49.11 -20.67
CA ASN A 70 -41.49 -49.90 -21.52
C ASN A 70 -42.53 -49.11 -22.34
N ALA A 71 -42.42 -47.78 -22.41
CA ALA A 71 -43.13 -46.96 -23.38
C ALA A 71 -42.16 -46.48 -24.47
N CYS A 72 -42.64 -46.40 -25.71
CA CYS A 72 -41.96 -45.62 -26.74
C CYS A 72 -42.22 -44.14 -26.48
N VAL A 73 -41.16 -43.33 -26.51
CA VAL A 73 -41.20 -41.87 -26.36
C VAL A 73 -40.26 -41.27 -27.39
N TYR A 74 -40.72 -40.21 -28.05
CA TYR A 74 -39.93 -39.50 -29.05
C TYR A 74 -38.65 -38.91 -28.41
N ASP A 75 -37.51 -39.17 -29.04
CA ASP A 75 -36.17 -38.89 -28.52
C ASP A 75 -35.26 -38.54 -29.70
N GLU A 76 -34.84 -37.28 -29.78
CA GLU A 76 -34.11 -36.73 -30.93
C GLU A 76 -32.63 -37.15 -30.93
N THR A 77 -32.15 -37.81 -29.87
CA THR A 77 -30.80 -38.42 -29.82
C THR A 77 -30.74 -39.80 -30.49
N VAL A 78 -31.90 -40.42 -30.78
CA VAL A 78 -32.03 -41.79 -31.29
C VAL A 78 -32.09 -41.84 -32.81
N CYS A 79 -31.32 -42.77 -33.40
CA CYS A 79 -31.18 -42.89 -34.84
C CYS A 79 -31.24 -44.33 -35.37
N THR A 80 -31.50 -44.43 -36.66
CA THR A 80 -31.37 -45.67 -37.46
C THR A 80 -30.54 -45.46 -38.75
N SER A 81 -30.27 -44.20 -39.12
CA SER A 81 -29.44 -43.78 -40.26
C SER A 81 -28.98 -42.34 -40.09
N ASP A 82 -27.88 -41.96 -40.73
CA ASP A 82 -27.26 -40.62 -40.59
C ASP A 82 -28.20 -39.47 -41.00
N GLU A 83 -29.12 -39.69 -41.95
CA GLU A 83 -30.16 -38.72 -42.36
C GLU A 83 -31.18 -38.33 -41.26
N GLN A 84 -30.97 -38.81 -40.02
CA GLN A 84 -31.80 -38.54 -38.84
C GLN A 84 -31.03 -37.81 -37.73
N CYS A 85 -29.74 -37.56 -37.94
CA CYS A 85 -28.89 -36.78 -37.04
C CYS A 85 -28.66 -35.38 -37.64
N GLU A 86 -28.30 -34.43 -36.79
CA GLU A 86 -27.97 -33.06 -37.23
C GLU A 86 -26.63 -33.01 -37.98
N ASP A 87 -26.37 -31.92 -38.71
CA ASP A 87 -25.16 -31.79 -39.52
C ASP A 87 -23.89 -31.89 -38.62
N GLY A 88 -22.96 -32.78 -39.00
CA GLY A 88 -21.77 -33.13 -38.20
C GLY A 88 -21.91 -34.41 -37.35
N LEU A 89 -23.12 -34.96 -37.23
CA LEU A 89 -23.38 -36.19 -36.48
C LEU A 89 -23.62 -37.40 -37.40
N VAL A 90 -23.23 -38.59 -36.94
CA VAL A 90 -23.47 -39.88 -37.60
C VAL A 90 -24.16 -40.87 -36.66
N CYS A 91 -24.92 -41.79 -37.25
CA CYS A 91 -25.65 -42.79 -36.49
C CYS A 91 -24.76 -43.97 -36.08
N VAL A 92 -24.51 -44.13 -34.77
CA VAL A 92 -23.62 -45.14 -34.20
C VAL A 92 -24.32 -45.88 -33.07
N GLU A 93 -24.52 -47.20 -33.26
CA GLU A 93 -25.17 -48.11 -32.31
C GLU A 93 -26.59 -47.71 -31.86
N GLY A 94 -27.27 -46.84 -32.63
CA GLY A 94 -28.64 -46.39 -32.38
C GLY A 94 -28.77 -44.99 -31.75
N GLY A 95 -27.65 -44.30 -31.50
CA GLY A 95 -27.63 -42.89 -31.12
C GLY A 95 -26.83 -42.04 -32.11
N CYS A 96 -27.22 -40.78 -32.28
CA CYS A 96 -26.43 -39.78 -33.00
C CYS A 96 -25.18 -39.43 -32.18
N ARG A 97 -24.01 -39.42 -32.82
CA ARG A 97 -22.73 -39.03 -32.20
C ARG A 97 -21.87 -38.27 -33.21
N PRO A 98 -20.97 -37.36 -32.76
CA PRO A 98 -19.97 -36.74 -33.65
C PRO A 98 -19.15 -37.82 -34.39
N GLY A 99 -18.88 -37.59 -35.67
CA GLY A 99 -18.15 -38.53 -36.50
C GLY A 99 -18.51 -38.48 -37.99
N CYS A 100 -18.10 -39.51 -38.73
CA CYS A 100 -17.96 -39.44 -40.18
C CYS A 100 -18.31 -40.73 -40.92
N ARG A 101 -18.48 -40.63 -42.25
CA ARG A 101 -18.49 -41.78 -43.18
C ARG A 101 -17.41 -41.69 -44.27
N VAL A 102 -16.87 -40.50 -44.52
CA VAL A 102 -15.75 -40.22 -45.44
C VAL A 102 -14.85 -39.12 -44.86
N ASN A 103 -13.61 -39.00 -45.33
CA ASN A 103 -12.65 -38.01 -44.81
C ASN A 103 -13.11 -36.58 -45.10
N GLU A 104 -13.87 -36.35 -46.16
CA GLU A 104 -14.45 -35.04 -46.50
C GLU A 104 -15.61 -34.60 -45.55
N GLN A 105 -15.79 -35.26 -44.41
CA GLN A 105 -16.66 -34.87 -43.29
C GLN A 105 -15.87 -34.58 -42.00
N CYS A 106 -14.55 -34.73 -42.02
CA CYS A 106 -13.65 -34.36 -40.94
C CYS A 106 -12.96 -33.04 -41.27
N GLU A 107 -12.23 -32.46 -40.32
CA GLU A 107 -11.55 -31.18 -40.53
C GLU A 107 -10.31 -31.32 -41.42
N GLU A 108 -9.68 -30.19 -41.78
CA GLU A 108 -8.40 -30.27 -42.50
C GLU A 108 -7.35 -30.95 -41.58
N GLU A 109 -6.51 -31.82 -42.17
CA GLU A 109 -5.55 -32.70 -41.47
C GLU A 109 -6.14 -33.90 -40.69
N GLU A 110 -7.44 -34.21 -40.87
CA GLU A 110 -8.08 -35.42 -40.33
C GLU A 110 -8.44 -36.51 -41.37
N PHE A 111 -8.72 -37.72 -40.87
CA PHE A 111 -9.31 -38.81 -41.64
C PHE A 111 -10.42 -39.55 -40.89
N CYS A 112 -11.31 -40.17 -41.66
CA CYS A 112 -12.40 -40.97 -41.11
C CYS A 112 -11.96 -42.42 -40.88
N THR A 113 -12.12 -42.93 -39.65
CA THR A 113 -11.67 -44.27 -39.28
C THR A 113 -12.71 -45.36 -39.59
N GLU A 114 -12.30 -46.64 -39.50
CA GLU A 114 -13.24 -47.78 -39.53
C GLU A 114 -14.22 -47.80 -38.33
N SER A 115 -13.99 -46.98 -37.30
CA SER A 115 -14.87 -46.79 -36.15
C SER A 115 -15.88 -45.64 -36.32
N PHE A 116 -15.81 -44.90 -37.44
CA PHE A 116 -16.59 -43.69 -37.73
C PHE A 116 -16.25 -42.45 -36.88
N SER A 117 -15.11 -42.47 -36.17
CA SER A 117 -14.46 -41.27 -35.62
C SER A 117 -13.69 -40.52 -36.71
N CYS A 118 -13.63 -39.19 -36.59
CA CYS A 118 -12.55 -38.42 -37.18
C CYS A 118 -11.34 -38.50 -36.25
N GLU A 119 -10.16 -38.73 -36.82
CA GLU A 119 -8.88 -38.74 -36.10
C GLU A 119 -7.83 -38.03 -36.99
N ARG A 120 -6.95 -37.19 -36.41
CA ARG A 120 -5.83 -36.56 -37.13
C ARG A 120 -4.92 -37.62 -37.78
N TYR A 121 -4.35 -37.33 -38.95
CA TYR A 121 -3.31 -38.18 -39.53
C TYR A 121 -2.10 -38.30 -38.57
N PRO A 122 -1.41 -39.45 -38.51
CA PRO A 122 -0.17 -39.58 -37.76
C PRO A 122 0.90 -38.62 -38.30
N CYS A 123 1.65 -38.00 -37.40
CA CYS A 123 2.58 -36.91 -37.74
C CYS A 123 3.78 -37.36 -38.60
N SER A 124 3.99 -38.67 -38.73
CA SER A 124 4.95 -39.26 -39.67
C SER A 124 4.49 -39.27 -41.15
N GLU A 125 3.20 -39.07 -41.45
CA GLU A 125 2.69 -38.95 -42.83
C GLU A 125 2.25 -37.52 -43.22
N VAL A 126 1.74 -36.73 -42.26
CA VAL A 126 1.39 -35.30 -42.44
C VAL A 126 2.22 -34.46 -41.47
N PRO A 127 2.91 -33.37 -41.90
CA PRO A 127 3.60 -32.48 -40.96
C PRO A 127 2.59 -31.79 -40.05
N CYS A 128 2.92 -31.65 -38.77
CA CYS A 128 2.12 -30.83 -37.86
C CYS A 128 2.01 -29.38 -38.34
N GLY A 129 0.90 -28.72 -38.03
CA GLY A 129 0.69 -27.29 -38.22
C GLY A 129 1.71 -26.43 -37.46
N GLU A 130 1.69 -25.12 -37.74
CA GLU A 130 2.50 -24.16 -37.00
C GLU A 130 2.06 -24.19 -35.50
N GLY A 131 3.01 -24.02 -34.57
CA GLY A 131 2.79 -24.25 -33.13
C GLY A 131 3.05 -25.67 -32.58
N TYR A 132 3.25 -26.70 -33.42
CA TYR A 132 3.35 -28.10 -32.97
C TYR A 132 4.61 -28.84 -33.50
N GLU A 133 5.14 -29.82 -32.73
CA GLU A 133 6.15 -30.78 -33.21
C GLU A 133 5.70 -32.25 -33.18
N CYS A 134 6.21 -33.04 -34.13
CA CYS A 134 5.87 -34.45 -34.26
C CYS A 134 6.62 -35.30 -33.22
N ASN A 135 5.91 -35.78 -32.20
CA ASN A 135 6.46 -36.68 -31.21
C ASN A 135 6.70 -38.06 -31.81
N THR A 136 7.97 -38.35 -32.08
CA THR A 136 8.40 -39.58 -32.76
C THR A 136 8.26 -40.88 -31.94
N GLU A 137 7.78 -40.82 -30.69
CA GLU A 137 7.43 -42.01 -29.90
C GLU A 137 5.91 -42.28 -29.85
N THR A 138 5.06 -41.26 -29.97
CA THR A 138 3.58 -41.38 -30.02
C THR A 138 3.00 -41.37 -31.44
N ASP A 139 3.72 -40.80 -32.41
CA ASP A 139 3.25 -40.49 -33.78
C ASP A 139 2.12 -39.42 -33.82
N GLN A 140 2.05 -38.59 -32.77
CA GLN A 140 1.12 -37.46 -32.62
C GLN A 140 1.86 -36.12 -32.67
N CYS A 141 1.11 -35.04 -32.91
CA CYS A 141 1.59 -33.67 -32.84
C CYS A 141 1.43 -33.15 -31.41
N ASP A 142 2.55 -33.00 -30.70
CA ASP A 142 2.60 -32.37 -29.38
C ASP A 142 2.83 -30.86 -29.58
N LEU A 143 2.40 -30.02 -28.63
CA LEU A 143 2.66 -28.57 -28.69
C LEU A 143 4.16 -28.27 -28.62
N LEU A 144 4.61 -27.23 -29.32
CA LEU A 144 5.96 -26.69 -29.13
C LEU A 144 6.09 -26.06 -27.74
N PRO A 145 7.27 -26.16 -27.08
CA PRO A 145 7.55 -25.37 -25.89
C PRO A 145 7.49 -23.87 -26.20
N CYS A 146 7.04 -23.05 -25.25
CA CYS A 146 6.71 -21.62 -25.37
C CYS A 146 7.87 -20.69 -25.82
N ASN A 147 9.06 -21.21 -26.13
CA ASN A 147 10.27 -20.49 -26.50
C ASN A 147 10.21 -19.71 -27.85
N GLY A 148 9.00 -19.35 -28.29
CA GLY A 148 8.70 -18.43 -29.38
C GLY A 148 7.42 -17.60 -29.19
N GLY A 149 6.69 -17.76 -28.09
CA GLY A 149 5.31 -17.31 -27.89
C GLY A 149 4.27 -18.39 -28.26
N CYS A 150 3.06 -18.26 -27.72
CA CYS A 150 1.87 -19.00 -28.14
C CYS A 150 1.13 -18.20 -29.23
N GLU A 151 0.15 -18.83 -29.92
CA GLU A 151 -0.74 -18.13 -30.85
C GLU A 151 -2.07 -17.82 -30.15
N ASP A 152 -2.57 -16.59 -30.30
CA ASP A 152 -3.82 -16.13 -29.70
C ASP A 152 -4.99 -17.06 -30.11
N PRO A 153 -5.87 -17.51 -29.19
CA PRO A 153 -6.05 -16.99 -27.82
C PRO A 153 -5.24 -17.71 -26.72
N LEU A 154 -4.29 -18.60 -27.05
CA LEU A 154 -3.64 -19.47 -26.06
C LEU A 154 -2.57 -18.74 -25.23
N GLN A 155 -2.63 -18.92 -23.91
CA GLN A 155 -1.68 -18.42 -22.91
C GLN A 155 -0.48 -19.38 -22.78
N CYS A 156 0.69 -18.91 -22.31
CA CYS A 156 1.78 -19.81 -21.91
C CYS A 156 1.81 -20.03 -20.39
N ARG A 157 1.77 -21.29 -19.95
CA ARG A 157 2.05 -21.66 -18.56
C ARG A 157 3.53 -21.96 -18.38
N GLU A 158 4.25 -21.04 -17.72
CA GLU A 158 5.71 -21.16 -17.53
C GLU A 158 6.14 -22.37 -16.69
N GLU A 159 5.26 -22.92 -15.83
CA GLU A 159 5.60 -24.08 -14.98
C GLU A 159 5.90 -25.37 -15.77
N ASP A 160 5.19 -25.59 -16.88
CA ASP A 160 5.33 -26.79 -17.71
C ASP A 160 5.66 -26.52 -19.19
N ASP A 161 5.96 -25.27 -19.54
CA ASP A 161 6.39 -24.81 -20.89
C ASP A 161 5.34 -25.17 -21.97
N ARG A 162 4.04 -25.17 -21.60
CA ARG A 162 2.88 -25.46 -22.47
C ARG A 162 2.09 -24.20 -22.82
N CYS A 163 1.59 -24.16 -24.06
CA CYS A 163 0.45 -23.30 -24.40
C CYS A 163 -0.86 -23.95 -23.90
N VAL A 164 -1.76 -23.14 -23.35
CA VAL A 164 -3.01 -23.54 -22.68
C VAL A 164 -4.14 -22.58 -23.04
N GLU A 165 -5.40 -22.99 -22.88
CA GLU A 165 -6.57 -22.13 -23.09
C GLU A 165 -6.71 -21.09 -21.96
N CYS A 166 -6.26 -21.47 -20.76
CA CYS A 166 -6.37 -20.70 -19.54
C CYS A 166 -5.25 -21.00 -18.53
N LEU A 167 -5.01 -20.02 -17.66
CA LEU A 167 -4.18 -20.07 -16.45
C LEU A 167 -5.07 -20.02 -15.19
N ASP A 168 -6.18 -19.27 -15.24
CA ASP A 168 -7.17 -19.14 -14.16
C ASP A 168 -8.63 -19.11 -14.69
N VAL A 169 -9.59 -18.85 -13.81
CA VAL A 169 -11.04 -18.92 -14.11
C VAL A 169 -11.55 -17.72 -14.92
N ASP A 170 -10.95 -16.54 -14.78
CA ASP A 170 -11.43 -15.30 -15.41
C ASP A 170 -11.06 -15.26 -16.92
N GLU A 171 -10.18 -16.17 -17.35
CA GLU A 171 -9.82 -16.38 -18.75
C GLU A 171 -10.81 -17.31 -19.51
N CYS A 172 -11.67 -18.05 -18.80
CA CYS A 172 -12.66 -18.99 -19.37
C CYS A 172 -14.03 -18.34 -19.63
N ASP A 173 -14.91 -18.99 -20.41
CA ASP A 173 -16.23 -18.39 -20.71
C ASP A 173 -17.15 -18.46 -19.47
N ILE A 174 -18.18 -17.62 -19.43
CA ILE A 174 -19.12 -17.53 -18.31
C ILE A 174 -19.75 -18.90 -18.00
N GLY A 175 -19.53 -19.40 -16.78
CA GLY A 175 -19.99 -20.72 -16.30
C GLY A 175 -18.99 -21.87 -16.51
N GLN A 176 -17.81 -21.60 -17.06
CA GLN A 176 -16.68 -22.53 -17.13
C GLN A 176 -15.68 -22.32 -15.99
N ALA A 177 -14.71 -23.21 -15.87
CA ALA A 177 -13.54 -23.05 -15.03
C ALA A 177 -12.30 -23.71 -15.68
N CYS A 178 -11.13 -23.12 -15.43
CA CYS A 178 -9.87 -23.69 -15.88
C CYS A 178 -9.50 -24.96 -15.09
N ASN A 179 -9.13 -26.02 -15.78
CA ASN A 179 -8.73 -27.29 -15.18
C ASN A 179 -7.21 -27.39 -14.92
N GLU A 180 -6.76 -28.42 -14.18
CA GLU A 180 -5.33 -28.64 -13.88
C GLU A 180 -4.43 -28.80 -15.13
N ASP A 181 -5.01 -29.13 -16.30
CA ASP A 181 -4.29 -29.25 -17.56
C ASP A 181 -4.23 -27.93 -18.38
N GLY A 182 -5.08 -26.95 -18.06
CA GLY A 182 -5.18 -25.66 -18.75
C GLY A 182 -6.25 -25.62 -19.86
N GLU A 183 -7.32 -26.41 -19.71
CA GLU A 183 -8.50 -26.41 -20.60
C GLU A 183 -9.69 -25.74 -19.88
N CYS A 184 -10.50 -24.97 -20.60
CA CYS A 184 -11.71 -24.36 -20.06
C CYS A 184 -12.91 -25.32 -20.14
N LEU A 185 -13.46 -25.72 -19.00
CA LEU A 185 -14.54 -26.71 -18.93
C LEU A 185 -15.77 -26.19 -18.18
N ALA A 186 -16.97 -26.43 -18.73
CA ALA A 186 -18.25 -26.06 -18.12
C ALA A 186 -18.41 -26.67 -16.71
N VAL A 187 -18.78 -25.85 -15.73
CA VAL A 187 -18.91 -26.25 -14.32
C VAL A 187 -20.28 -26.90 -14.09
N GLY A 188 -20.27 -28.12 -13.55
CA GLY A 188 -21.48 -28.79 -13.07
C GLY A 188 -21.78 -28.48 -11.61
N CYS A 189 -23.06 -28.33 -11.26
CA CYS A 189 -23.51 -27.80 -9.97
C CYS A 189 -24.74 -28.55 -9.40
N GLU A 190 -24.93 -28.49 -8.06
CA GLU A 190 -26.19 -28.91 -7.39
C GLU A 190 -26.96 -27.71 -6.80
N GLU A 191 -26.28 -26.64 -6.38
CA GLU A 191 -26.88 -25.37 -5.94
C GLU A 191 -26.12 -24.12 -6.45
N HIS A 192 -26.73 -22.94 -6.35
CA HIS A 192 -26.20 -21.70 -6.94
C HIS A 192 -24.85 -21.28 -6.34
N ASP A 193 -24.62 -21.63 -5.06
CA ASP A 193 -23.39 -21.35 -4.34
C ASP A 193 -22.20 -22.22 -4.83
N ASP A 194 -22.42 -23.19 -5.73
CA ASP A 194 -21.37 -24.00 -6.38
C ASP A 194 -20.72 -23.28 -7.59
N CYS A 195 -21.32 -22.18 -8.06
CA CYS A 195 -20.98 -21.56 -9.35
C CYS A 195 -20.05 -20.33 -9.23
N PRO A 196 -19.07 -20.17 -10.15
CA PRO A 196 -18.17 -19.01 -10.17
C PRO A 196 -18.85 -17.75 -10.71
N ASN A 197 -18.23 -16.59 -10.45
CA ASN A 197 -18.42 -15.32 -11.16
C ASN A 197 -19.88 -14.95 -11.47
N GLY A 198 -20.72 -14.86 -10.43
CA GLY A 198 -22.11 -14.40 -10.55
C GLY A 198 -23.08 -15.36 -11.26
N THR A 199 -22.61 -16.52 -11.75
CA THR A 199 -23.45 -17.48 -12.48
C THR A 199 -24.38 -18.30 -11.58
N PHE A 200 -25.44 -18.84 -12.18
CA PHE A 200 -26.55 -19.49 -11.52
C PHE A 200 -26.59 -20.98 -11.91
N CYS A 201 -26.93 -21.85 -10.97
CA CYS A 201 -27.05 -23.29 -11.26
C CYS A 201 -28.38 -23.59 -11.99
N ILE A 202 -28.30 -23.89 -13.29
CA ILE A 202 -29.43 -24.14 -14.20
C ILE A 202 -29.21 -25.48 -14.89
N ASP A 203 -30.20 -26.38 -14.78
CA ASP A 203 -30.16 -27.73 -15.38
C ASP A 203 -28.84 -28.50 -15.17
N GLU A 204 -28.32 -28.44 -13.94
CA GLU A 204 -27.09 -29.09 -13.44
C GLU A 204 -25.76 -28.50 -13.99
N LEU A 205 -25.81 -27.33 -14.65
CA LEU A 205 -24.65 -26.55 -15.11
C LEU A 205 -24.69 -25.09 -14.62
N CYS A 206 -23.54 -24.47 -14.43
CA CYS A 206 -23.43 -23.04 -14.15
C CYS A 206 -23.69 -22.23 -15.43
N GLN A 207 -24.68 -21.35 -15.40
CA GLN A 207 -25.18 -20.58 -16.54
C GLN A 207 -25.67 -19.19 -16.07
N ARG A 208 -25.82 -18.27 -17.01
CA ARG A 208 -26.28 -16.91 -16.77
C ARG A 208 -27.77 -16.82 -16.37
N PRO A 209 -28.23 -15.87 -15.52
CA PRO A 209 -29.63 -15.84 -15.08
C PRO A 209 -30.61 -15.47 -16.22
N PRO A 210 -31.71 -16.22 -16.41
CA PRO A 210 -32.50 -16.23 -17.66
C PRO A 210 -33.53 -15.08 -17.80
N ASP A 211 -33.37 -13.98 -17.05
CA ASP A 211 -34.28 -12.83 -17.05
C ASP A 211 -33.69 -11.58 -17.77
N CYS A 212 -32.48 -11.68 -18.33
CA CYS A 212 -31.96 -10.73 -19.33
C CYS A 212 -31.78 -11.42 -20.71
N THR A 213 -31.44 -10.65 -21.75
CA THR A 213 -31.22 -11.14 -23.12
C THR A 213 -30.38 -10.10 -23.85
N ASP A 214 -29.38 -10.57 -24.55
CA ASP A 214 -28.29 -9.75 -25.09
C ASP A 214 -28.68 -9.00 -26.35
N ASP A 215 -27.76 -8.16 -26.81
CA ASP A 215 -27.82 -7.57 -28.14
C ASP A 215 -27.15 -8.44 -29.23
N ASP A 216 -26.90 -7.85 -30.40
CA ASP A 216 -26.43 -8.55 -31.61
C ASP A 216 -24.88 -8.70 -31.67
N ASN A 217 -24.10 -8.24 -30.67
CA ASN A 217 -22.63 -8.20 -30.71
C ASN A 217 -21.89 -9.32 -29.93
N GLU A 218 -22.56 -10.01 -29.01
CA GLU A 218 -21.98 -11.08 -28.18
C GLU A 218 -21.38 -12.26 -28.98
N GLU A 219 -20.44 -13.04 -28.44
CA GLU A 219 -19.87 -12.99 -27.09
C GLU A 219 -18.67 -11.99 -27.05
N ASN A 220 -18.82 -10.87 -26.34
CA ASN A 220 -17.84 -9.80 -26.17
C ASN A 220 -17.38 -9.60 -24.70
N ASP A 221 -17.59 -10.61 -23.84
CA ASP A 221 -17.20 -10.71 -22.42
C ASP A 221 -15.69 -10.55 -22.12
N ARG A 222 -14.83 -10.34 -23.12
CA ARG A 222 -13.37 -10.26 -22.93
C ARG A 222 -12.72 -9.15 -23.75
N SER A 223 -11.66 -8.59 -23.18
CA SER A 223 -10.78 -7.61 -23.84
C SER A 223 -10.23 -8.06 -25.20
N ARG A 224 -10.00 -9.37 -25.40
CA ARG A 224 -9.53 -9.97 -26.66
C ARG A 224 -10.62 -10.15 -27.73
N ASP A 225 -11.88 -10.27 -27.29
CA ASP A 225 -13.06 -10.50 -28.14
C ASP A 225 -13.84 -9.19 -28.41
N GLY A 226 -13.46 -8.10 -27.74
CA GLY A 226 -14.18 -6.83 -27.66
C GLY A 226 -14.35 -6.04 -28.97
N VAL A 227 -15.55 -5.47 -29.14
CA VAL A 227 -16.08 -4.89 -30.37
C VAL A 227 -15.34 -3.61 -30.79
N VAL A 228 -14.87 -3.56 -32.04
CA VAL A 228 -14.09 -2.41 -32.57
C VAL A 228 -14.99 -1.19 -32.83
N LEU A 229 -14.72 -0.08 -32.14
CA LEU A 229 -15.42 1.20 -32.33
C LEU A 229 -14.79 2.06 -33.43
N GLU A 230 -15.62 2.77 -34.21
CA GLU A 230 -15.17 3.81 -35.15
C GLU A 230 -15.18 5.21 -34.49
N ASP A 231 -14.10 5.98 -34.68
CA ASP A 231 -13.92 7.36 -34.17
C ASP A 231 -15.13 8.27 -34.45
N GLY A 232 -15.83 8.67 -33.38
CA GLY A 232 -17.02 9.53 -33.43
C GLY A 232 -18.28 8.86 -33.98
N VAL A 233 -18.38 7.53 -33.89
CA VAL A 233 -19.57 6.75 -34.27
C VAL A 233 -20.21 6.16 -33.02
N GLU A 234 -21.50 6.47 -32.82
CA GLU A 234 -22.33 5.87 -31.77
C GLU A 234 -22.73 4.44 -32.16
N LEU A 235 -22.37 3.47 -31.32
CA LEU A 235 -22.87 2.10 -31.33
C LEU A 235 -24.02 2.00 -30.31
N SER A 236 -25.18 1.48 -30.72
CA SER A 236 -26.45 1.71 -30.02
C SER A 236 -27.41 0.52 -30.07
N GLY A 237 -28.16 0.31 -28.98
CA GLY A 237 -28.98 -0.88 -28.83
C GLY A 237 -28.18 -2.02 -28.23
N LEU A 238 -27.23 -1.66 -27.35
CA LEU A 238 -26.43 -2.57 -26.56
C LEU A 238 -27.16 -2.88 -25.25
N VAL A 239 -26.93 -4.05 -24.65
CA VAL A 239 -27.61 -4.46 -23.41
C VAL A 239 -26.61 -5.04 -22.41
N SER A 240 -26.06 -4.19 -21.54
CA SER A 240 -25.18 -4.64 -20.46
C SER A 240 -26.02 -5.44 -19.47
N CYS A 241 -25.73 -6.73 -19.34
CA CYS A 241 -26.41 -7.65 -18.45
C CYS A 241 -25.67 -7.80 -17.11
N PRO A 242 -26.34 -8.18 -16.01
CA PRO A 242 -25.66 -8.35 -14.71
C PRO A 242 -24.71 -9.55 -14.74
N TYR A 243 -23.42 -9.28 -14.54
CA TYR A 243 -22.30 -10.24 -14.65
C TYR A 243 -21.94 -10.68 -16.08
N ASP A 244 -22.37 -9.93 -17.10
CA ASP A 244 -21.68 -9.87 -18.41
C ASP A 244 -20.84 -8.58 -18.46
N ASP A 245 -19.71 -8.62 -19.16
CA ASP A 245 -18.77 -7.51 -19.27
C ASP A 245 -18.60 -7.09 -20.74
N ASP A 246 -19.28 -6.04 -21.18
CA ASP A 246 -19.17 -5.57 -22.56
C ASP A 246 -17.79 -4.94 -22.85
N TYR A 247 -16.91 -5.65 -23.56
CA TYR A 247 -15.64 -5.08 -24.03
C TYR A 247 -15.74 -4.48 -25.44
N PHE A 248 -15.08 -3.34 -25.60
CA PHE A 248 -14.87 -2.62 -26.87
C PHE A 248 -13.39 -2.30 -27.07
N THR A 249 -13.00 -2.06 -28.32
CA THR A 249 -11.61 -1.70 -28.69
C THR A 249 -11.55 -0.46 -29.57
N ILE A 250 -10.54 0.40 -29.37
CA ILE A 250 -10.29 1.57 -30.23
C ILE A 250 -8.79 1.87 -30.39
N VAL A 251 -8.33 2.06 -31.62
CA VAL A 251 -6.93 2.39 -31.94
C VAL A 251 -6.72 3.89 -32.03
N ALA A 252 -5.82 4.42 -31.19
CA ALA A 252 -5.59 5.86 -31.05
C ALA A 252 -4.09 6.23 -30.93
N ASP A 253 -3.78 7.54 -31.01
CA ASP A 253 -2.42 8.08 -30.96
C ASP A 253 -2.20 8.90 -29.67
N GLY A 254 -1.10 8.65 -28.97
CA GLY A 254 -0.81 9.19 -27.63
C GLY A 254 -0.66 10.71 -27.51
N ASN A 255 -0.70 11.43 -28.63
CA ASN A 255 -0.75 12.90 -28.66
C ASN A 255 -2.19 13.45 -28.58
N HIS A 256 -3.19 12.58 -28.45
CA HIS A 256 -4.62 12.89 -28.41
C HIS A 256 -5.27 12.60 -27.05
N SER A 257 -6.46 13.15 -26.87
CA SER A 257 -7.38 12.73 -25.81
C SER A 257 -8.34 11.67 -26.36
N LEU A 258 -8.82 10.76 -25.52
CA LEU A 258 -9.97 9.91 -25.82
C LEU A 258 -11.14 10.39 -24.95
N THR A 259 -12.28 10.64 -25.58
CA THR A 259 -13.55 10.92 -24.91
C THR A 259 -14.47 9.73 -25.15
N ILE A 260 -15.07 9.20 -24.08
CA ILE A 260 -16.06 8.13 -24.14
C ILE A 260 -17.35 8.63 -23.48
N ASP A 261 -18.47 8.54 -24.19
CA ASP A 261 -19.81 8.82 -23.67
C ASP A 261 -20.64 7.54 -23.69
N LEU A 262 -21.21 7.16 -22.54
CA LEU A 262 -22.23 6.12 -22.40
C LEU A 262 -23.60 6.78 -22.21
N THR A 263 -24.61 6.41 -23.00
CA THR A 263 -26.00 6.88 -22.82
C THR A 263 -26.87 5.76 -22.27
N PHE A 264 -27.39 5.91 -21.05
CA PHE A 264 -28.29 4.95 -20.38
C PHE A 264 -29.20 5.67 -19.37
N LEU A 265 -30.16 4.95 -18.77
CA LEU A 265 -31.08 5.49 -17.75
C LEU A 265 -30.85 4.82 -16.39
N HIS A 266 -30.52 5.63 -15.38
CA HIS A 266 -30.34 5.18 -13.99
C HIS A 266 -31.64 4.64 -13.36
N GLU A 267 -32.82 4.97 -13.92
CA GLU A 267 -34.09 4.35 -13.49
C GLU A 267 -34.29 2.90 -13.99
N GLU A 268 -33.38 2.40 -14.82
CA GLU A 268 -33.36 1.02 -15.36
C GLU A 268 -32.17 0.21 -14.77
N GLY A 269 -31.00 0.84 -14.61
CA GLY A 269 -29.88 0.35 -13.78
C GLY A 269 -28.66 1.28 -13.82
N ASP A 270 -27.66 1.03 -12.98
CA ASP A 270 -26.36 1.71 -13.03
C ASP A 270 -25.40 0.95 -13.96
N VAL A 271 -24.73 1.67 -14.85
CA VAL A 271 -23.74 1.13 -15.80
C VAL A 271 -22.42 1.87 -15.61
N ASN A 272 -21.35 1.10 -15.43
CA ASN A 272 -20.00 1.58 -15.16
C ASN A 272 -19.12 1.52 -16.41
N LEU A 273 -17.99 2.23 -16.37
CA LEU A 273 -17.04 2.36 -17.46
C LEU A 273 -15.60 2.23 -16.94
N GLU A 274 -14.83 1.33 -17.54
CA GLU A 274 -13.39 1.21 -17.32
C GLU A 274 -12.66 1.34 -18.67
N LEU A 275 -11.60 2.14 -18.70
CA LEU A 275 -10.71 2.31 -19.84
C LEU A 275 -9.36 1.69 -19.48
N PHE A 276 -8.91 0.73 -20.29
CA PHE A 276 -7.62 0.05 -20.19
C PHE A 276 -6.68 0.51 -21.31
N ASN A 277 -5.39 0.60 -20.99
CA ASN A 277 -4.36 1.06 -21.91
C ASN A 277 -3.84 -0.04 -22.85
N THR A 278 -2.84 0.31 -23.66
CA THR A 278 -2.28 -0.54 -24.73
C THR A 278 -1.47 -1.76 -24.25
N VAL A 279 -1.47 -2.05 -22.95
CA VAL A 279 -0.91 -3.27 -22.35
C VAL A 279 -1.90 -3.94 -21.37
N GLY A 280 -3.19 -3.62 -21.46
CA GLY A 280 -4.25 -4.26 -20.68
C GLY A 280 -4.42 -3.74 -19.24
N VAL A 281 -3.72 -2.67 -18.87
CA VAL A 281 -3.73 -2.09 -17.51
C VAL A 281 -4.78 -1.00 -17.41
N LEU A 282 -5.49 -0.91 -16.29
CA LEU A 282 -6.49 0.14 -16.04
C LEU A 282 -5.85 1.54 -16.16
N PHE A 283 -6.61 2.50 -16.68
CA PHE A 283 -6.09 3.82 -17.07
C PHE A 283 -7.04 4.97 -16.76
N ALA A 284 -8.34 4.69 -16.67
CA ALA A 284 -9.32 5.57 -16.06
C ALA A 284 -10.58 4.75 -15.74
N ARG A 285 -11.14 4.96 -14.54
CA ARG A 285 -12.41 4.37 -14.10
C ARG A 285 -13.49 5.45 -14.00
N ARG A 286 -14.73 5.11 -14.33
CA ARG A 286 -15.91 5.86 -13.93
C ARG A 286 -17.04 4.93 -13.51
N ILE A 287 -17.28 4.89 -12.21
CA ILE A 287 -18.48 4.33 -11.59
C ILE A 287 -19.60 5.38 -11.73
N SER A 288 -20.81 4.99 -12.14
CA SER A 288 -21.94 5.94 -12.21
C SER A 288 -22.84 5.90 -10.97
N GLN A 289 -23.55 7.01 -10.74
CA GLN A 289 -24.64 7.14 -9.77
C GLN A 289 -25.80 8.01 -10.31
N ASP A 290 -25.77 8.35 -11.60
CA ASP A 290 -26.80 9.09 -12.33
C ASP A 290 -26.86 8.72 -13.83
N ASP A 291 -27.82 9.30 -14.56
CA ASP A 291 -28.03 9.01 -15.98
C ASP A 291 -26.78 9.40 -16.80
N ASN A 292 -26.28 8.47 -17.63
CA ASN A 292 -25.18 8.62 -18.59
C ASN A 292 -23.76 8.66 -17.96
N GLY A 293 -22.80 8.01 -18.63
CA GLY A 293 -21.37 8.05 -18.31
C GLY A 293 -20.61 8.98 -19.27
N HIS A 294 -19.57 9.66 -18.77
CA HIS A 294 -18.65 10.49 -19.56
C HIS A 294 -17.24 10.39 -19.00
N LEU A 295 -16.25 10.07 -19.83
CA LEU A 295 -14.85 9.87 -19.46
C LEU A 295 -13.93 10.57 -20.47
N VAL A 296 -12.93 11.31 -19.99
CA VAL A 296 -11.93 11.98 -20.86
C VAL A 296 -10.51 11.76 -20.36
N ALA A 297 -9.74 10.95 -21.08
CA ALA A 297 -8.35 10.59 -20.74
C ALA A 297 -7.34 11.15 -21.77
N ASN A 298 -6.09 11.40 -21.35
CA ASN A 298 -4.99 11.82 -22.24
C ASN A 298 -4.06 10.64 -22.48
N LEU A 299 -4.16 10.01 -23.65
CA LEU A 299 -3.69 8.63 -23.86
C LEU A 299 -2.21 8.40 -23.61
N GLY A 300 -1.34 9.36 -23.96
CA GLY A 300 0.11 9.31 -23.73
C GLY A 300 0.88 8.30 -24.60
N GLN A 301 0.27 7.16 -24.93
CA GLN A 301 0.81 6.08 -25.74
C GLN A 301 -0.02 5.89 -27.03
N THR A 302 0.59 5.32 -28.07
CA THR A 302 -0.07 5.06 -29.37
C THR A 302 -0.27 3.56 -29.53
N GLY A 303 -1.53 3.12 -29.62
CA GLY A 303 -1.90 1.71 -29.71
C GLY A 303 -3.41 1.51 -29.63
N GLU A 304 -3.79 0.29 -29.29
CA GLU A 304 -5.19 -0.14 -29.07
C GLU A 304 -5.54 0.06 -27.59
N TYR A 305 -6.71 0.63 -27.31
CA TYR A 305 -7.24 0.80 -25.96
C TYR A 305 -8.50 -0.03 -25.83
N HIS A 306 -8.65 -0.74 -24.71
CA HIS A 306 -9.81 -1.57 -24.42
C HIS A 306 -10.74 -0.80 -23.47
N ILE A 307 -12.04 -0.95 -23.65
CA ILE A 307 -13.07 -0.27 -22.88
C ILE A 307 -14.03 -1.34 -22.37
N ARG A 308 -14.27 -1.41 -21.07
CA ARG A 308 -15.18 -2.36 -20.43
C ARG A 308 -16.41 -1.61 -19.91
N VAL A 309 -17.59 -2.13 -20.15
CA VAL A 309 -18.87 -1.58 -19.72
C VAL A 309 -19.64 -2.67 -18.96
N PHE A 310 -20.02 -2.42 -17.71
CA PHE A 310 -20.46 -3.48 -16.79
C PHE A 310 -21.40 -2.96 -15.68
N GLN A 311 -22.01 -3.88 -14.93
CA GLN A 311 -22.82 -3.56 -13.74
C GLN A 311 -22.21 -4.19 -12.47
N ASP A 312 -22.03 -3.42 -11.39
CA ASP A 312 -21.60 -3.98 -10.08
C ASP A 312 -22.65 -4.94 -9.48
N ALA A 313 -23.94 -4.64 -9.67
CA ALA A 313 -25.05 -5.45 -9.16
C ALA A 313 -26.38 -5.13 -9.86
N GLY A 314 -26.99 -6.14 -10.49
CA GLY A 314 -28.28 -6.01 -11.17
C GLY A 314 -29.17 -7.26 -11.06
N THR A 315 -30.38 -7.19 -11.63
CA THR A 315 -31.26 -8.35 -11.86
C THR A 315 -32.00 -8.30 -13.21
N GLN A 316 -31.63 -7.34 -14.06
CA GLN A 316 -32.16 -7.08 -15.42
C GLN A 316 -31.00 -6.43 -16.21
N GLY A 317 -30.97 -6.60 -17.53
CA GLY A 317 -30.05 -5.83 -18.39
C GLY A 317 -30.46 -4.37 -18.51
N VAL A 318 -29.52 -3.51 -18.91
CA VAL A 318 -29.73 -2.06 -19.12
C VAL A 318 -29.44 -1.71 -20.58
N ASP A 319 -30.44 -1.17 -21.29
CA ASP A 319 -30.30 -0.64 -22.66
C ASP A 319 -29.31 0.54 -22.65
N TYR A 320 -28.26 0.51 -23.49
CA TYR A 320 -27.33 1.63 -23.64
C TYR A 320 -26.83 1.89 -25.08
N SER A 321 -26.09 2.99 -25.24
CA SER A 321 -25.22 3.27 -26.39
C SER A 321 -23.85 3.81 -25.94
N VAL A 322 -22.81 3.54 -26.71
CA VAL A 322 -21.43 4.02 -26.51
C VAL A 322 -20.94 4.78 -27.73
N VAL A 323 -20.19 5.86 -27.50
CA VAL A 323 -19.41 6.55 -28.54
C VAL A 323 -18.03 6.92 -28.00
N ALA A 324 -17.01 6.73 -28.84
CA ALA A 324 -15.63 7.08 -28.55
C ALA A 324 -15.10 8.11 -29.57
N GLU A 325 -14.71 9.31 -29.12
CA GLU A 325 -14.16 10.40 -29.96
C GLU A 325 -12.66 10.63 -29.68
N ILE A 326 -11.84 10.65 -30.72
CA ILE A 326 -10.39 10.94 -30.61
C ILE A 326 -10.14 12.45 -30.72
N GLY A 327 -9.99 13.09 -29.57
CA GLY A 327 -9.91 14.54 -29.40
C GLY A 327 -8.51 15.15 -29.54
N ASN A 328 -8.47 16.49 -29.58
CA ASN A 328 -7.25 17.30 -29.53
C ASN A 328 -7.30 18.25 -28.31
N THR A 329 -8.09 17.90 -27.29
CA THR A 329 -8.60 18.85 -26.28
C THR A 329 -8.33 18.33 -24.88
N ILE A 330 -7.41 19.00 -24.17
CA ILE A 330 -7.14 18.74 -22.76
C ILE A 330 -8.15 19.50 -21.90
N GLU A 331 -9.40 19.03 -21.89
CA GLU A 331 -10.39 19.33 -20.84
C GLU A 331 -10.67 17.99 -20.14
N VAL A 332 -9.77 17.60 -19.23
CA VAL A 332 -9.97 16.43 -18.35
C VAL A 332 -11.14 16.74 -17.42
N ASP A 333 -12.03 15.78 -17.21
CA ASP A 333 -13.11 15.94 -16.24
C ASP A 333 -12.51 16.08 -14.82
N PRO A 334 -12.78 17.19 -14.09
CA PRO A 334 -12.22 17.40 -12.76
C PRO A 334 -12.79 16.45 -11.70
N ASP A 335 -13.86 15.70 -12.01
CA ASP A 335 -14.52 14.75 -11.11
C ASP A 335 -14.15 13.28 -11.46
N ILE A 336 -13.04 13.04 -12.19
CA ILE A 336 -12.46 11.71 -12.46
C ILE A 336 -11.12 11.55 -11.74
N CYS A 337 -10.98 10.47 -10.96
CA CYS A 337 -9.68 9.99 -10.51
C CYS A 337 -8.93 9.30 -11.67
N LEU A 338 -7.63 9.57 -11.77
CA LEU A 338 -6.74 8.93 -12.73
C LEU A 338 -5.66 8.18 -11.96
N ASP A 339 -5.57 6.89 -12.25
CA ASP A 339 -4.46 6.00 -11.91
C ASP A 339 -3.14 6.64 -12.39
N ASP A 340 -2.04 6.36 -11.71
CA ASP A 340 -0.76 7.03 -11.99
C ASP A 340 0.21 6.22 -12.89
N ASP A 341 1.43 6.73 -13.08
CA ASP A 341 2.45 6.13 -13.94
C ASP A 341 2.98 4.75 -13.44
N PHE A 342 2.57 4.27 -12.26
CA PHE A 342 3.09 3.07 -11.60
C PHE A 342 2.16 1.84 -11.58
N GLU A 343 0.85 2.01 -11.83
CA GLU A 343 -0.13 0.89 -11.88
C GLU A 343 0.16 -0.08 -13.06
N PRO A 344 -0.19 -1.38 -12.96
CA PRO A 344 -0.94 -1.99 -11.87
C PRO A 344 -0.03 -2.35 -10.70
N ASN A 345 -0.40 -1.96 -9.48
CA ASN A 345 0.33 -2.32 -8.27
C ASN A 345 -0.61 -2.54 -7.08
N ASN A 346 -1.74 -3.20 -7.31
CA ASN A 346 -2.83 -3.37 -6.35
C ASN A 346 -2.69 -4.58 -5.39
N ASP A 347 -1.59 -5.35 -5.46
CA ASP A 347 -1.32 -6.53 -4.62
C ASP A 347 0.20 -6.81 -4.41
N GLU A 348 0.56 -7.84 -3.63
CA GLU A 348 1.97 -8.19 -3.32
C GLU A 348 2.75 -8.75 -4.55
N ASP A 349 2.07 -9.31 -5.56
CA ASP A 349 2.70 -9.87 -6.77
C ASP A 349 2.82 -8.80 -7.90
N THR A 350 1.93 -7.81 -7.93
CA THR A 350 2.00 -6.64 -8.85
C THR A 350 2.79 -5.43 -8.29
N ALA A 351 3.17 -5.45 -7.01
CA ALA A 351 3.77 -4.33 -6.27
C ALA A 351 4.85 -3.52 -7.02
N THR A 352 4.69 -2.19 -7.07
CA THR A 352 5.59 -1.31 -7.82
C THR A 352 6.93 -1.13 -7.10
N ARG A 353 8.04 -1.24 -7.83
CA ARG A 353 9.39 -1.20 -7.25
C ARG A 353 9.91 0.23 -7.07
N LEU A 354 9.90 0.73 -5.84
CA LEU A 354 10.47 2.03 -5.48
C LEU A 354 11.81 1.91 -4.74
N TYR A 355 12.71 2.84 -5.01
CA TYR A 355 14.04 2.93 -4.40
C TYR A 355 14.14 4.12 -3.44
N ASP A 356 15.18 4.14 -2.59
CA ASP A 356 15.46 5.21 -1.63
C ASP A 356 15.32 6.62 -2.23
N GLY A 357 14.47 7.43 -1.61
CA GLY A 357 14.19 8.79 -2.03
C GLY A 357 12.71 9.16 -1.95
N ARG A 358 12.36 10.27 -2.59
CA ARG A 358 11.00 10.82 -2.61
C ARG A 358 10.36 10.68 -3.98
N TRP A 359 9.14 10.14 -3.97
CA TRP A 359 8.29 9.91 -5.13
C TRP A 359 7.08 10.86 -5.10
N THR A 360 6.58 11.23 -6.27
CA THR A 360 5.58 12.32 -6.41
C THR A 360 4.76 12.16 -7.68
N GLY A 361 3.47 12.48 -7.61
CA GLY A 361 2.53 12.24 -8.70
C GLY A 361 1.83 10.90 -8.57
N LEU A 362 1.83 10.33 -7.36
CA LEU A 362 1.12 9.10 -7.03
C LEU A 362 -0.37 9.41 -6.79
N SER A 363 -1.25 8.45 -7.07
CA SER A 363 -2.71 8.49 -6.90
C SER A 363 -3.18 7.36 -5.97
N ILE A 364 -4.29 7.58 -5.28
CA ILE A 364 -5.16 6.52 -4.78
C ILE A 364 -6.58 6.88 -5.23
N CYS A 365 -7.27 5.98 -5.92
CA CYS A 365 -8.65 6.12 -6.36
C CYS A 365 -9.65 5.39 -5.44
N THR A 366 -10.87 5.13 -5.91
CA THR A 366 -11.91 4.43 -5.13
C THR A 366 -11.70 2.91 -5.20
N ASP A 367 -11.74 2.23 -4.05
CA ASP A 367 -11.39 0.80 -3.84
C ASP A 367 -9.93 0.38 -4.13
N ASP A 368 -9.07 1.36 -4.38
CA ASP A 368 -7.69 1.24 -4.87
C ASP A 368 -6.61 1.25 -3.74
N GLN A 369 -5.48 0.58 -3.98
CA GLN A 369 -4.43 0.28 -2.98
C GLN A 369 -3.01 0.11 -3.56
N ASP A 370 -2.12 1.09 -3.43
CA ASP A 370 -0.72 0.89 -3.81
C ASP A 370 0.01 -0.12 -2.93
N PHE A 371 0.59 -1.16 -3.53
CA PHE A 371 1.67 -1.96 -2.95
C PHE A 371 3.03 -1.51 -3.50
N ILE A 372 3.95 -1.20 -2.58
CA ILE A 372 5.29 -0.68 -2.89
C ILE A 372 6.35 -1.67 -2.39
N ASP A 373 7.20 -2.14 -3.31
CA ASP A 373 8.36 -3.00 -3.03
C ASP A 373 9.67 -2.17 -2.94
N PHE A 374 10.60 -2.57 -2.06
CA PHE A 374 11.85 -1.84 -1.74
C PHE A 374 13.00 -2.77 -1.31
N ASP A 375 14.22 -2.23 -1.12
CA ASP A 375 15.48 -3.01 -0.89
C ASP A 375 15.64 -3.57 0.55
N ALA A 376 14.55 -4.04 1.16
CA ALA A 376 14.53 -4.63 2.50
C ALA A 376 15.11 -6.06 2.52
N VAL A 377 15.96 -6.34 3.52
CA VAL A 377 16.52 -7.67 3.80
C VAL A 377 16.66 -7.88 5.31
N GLU A 378 16.76 -9.12 5.80
CA GLU A 378 16.84 -9.37 7.25
C GLU A 378 17.95 -8.54 7.92
N GLY A 379 17.53 -7.63 8.80
CA GLY A 379 18.36 -6.65 9.50
C GLY A 379 18.15 -5.20 9.09
N THR A 380 17.58 -4.87 7.93
CA THR A 380 17.35 -3.46 7.53
C THR A 380 16.31 -2.76 8.40
N LEU A 381 16.45 -1.45 8.59
CA LEU A 381 15.38 -0.58 9.10
C LEU A 381 14.72 0.08 7.89
N VAL A 382 13.40 -0.07 7.74
CA VAL A 382 12.63 0.62 6.70
C VAL A 382 11.94 1.81 7.33
N TYR A 383 12.14 3.00 6.77
CA TYR A 383 11.43 4.22 7.12
C TYR A 383 10.64 4.71 5.91
N ALA A 384 9.32 4.76 6.04
CA ALA A 384 8.42 5.21 4.98
C ALA A 384 7.56 6.39 5.46
N CYS A 385 7.34 7.38 4.60
CA CYS A 385 6.40 8.47 4.82
C CYS A 385 5.46 8.64 3.64
N ILE A 386 4.18 8.89 3.90
CA ILE A 386 3.23 9.36 2.88
C ILE A 386 2.62 10.70 3.24
N THR A 387 2.33 11.51 2.22
CA THR A 387 1.78 12.86 2.35
C THR A 387 0.69 13.10 1.32
N PRO A 388 -0.59 13.28 1.71
CA PRO A 388 -1.64 13.75 0.82
C PRO A 388 -1.28 15.11 0.20
N SER A 389 -1.50 15.26 -1.11
CA SER A 389 -1.23 16.50 -1.85
C SER A 389 -2.35 17.52 -1.68
N GLU A 390 -3.59 17.04 -1.58
CA GLU A 390 -4.76 17.84 -1.23
C GLU A 390 -4.88 18.09 0.28
N SER A 391 -5.37 19.28 0.65
CA SER A 391 -5.14 19.81 2.01
C SER A 391 -6.34 19.79 2.95
N VAL A 392 -7.50 19.26 2.51
CA VAL A 392 -8.74 19.27 3.32
C VAL A 392 -9.65 18.05 3.02
N GLY A 393 -9.42 16.92 3.70
CA GLY A 393 -10.47 15.90 3.88
C GLY A 393 -9.97 14.47 4.05
N ASN A 394 -9.16 14.03 3.09
CA ASN A 394 -9.00 12.61 2.78
C ASN A 394 -7.97 11.97 3.73
N GLU A 395 -8.22 10.74 4.16
CA GLU A 395 -7.31 9.97 5.02
C GLU A 395 -6.52 9.01 4.15
N LEU A 396 -5.20 8.93 4.33
CA LEU A 396 -4.42 7.80 3.84
C LEU A 396 -4.01 6.92 5.00
N ALA A 397 -4.02 5.62 4.78
CA ALA A 397 -3.35 4.61 5.58
C ALA A 397 -2.09 4.12 4.87
N MET A 398 -1.20 3.54 5.66
CA MET A 398 -0.04 2.79 5.21
C MET A 398 0.16 1.63 6.17
N GLU A 399 0.55 0.48 5.62
CA GLU A 399 0.86 -0.72 6.38
C GLU A 399 2.13 -1.37 5.83
N PHE A 400 3.03 -1.82 6.70
CA PHE A 400 4.08 -2.74 6.27
C PHE A 400 3.52 -4.17 6.30
N VAL A 401 3.61 -4.87 5.17
CA VAL A 401 3.00 -6.20 4.96
C VAL A 401 4.01 -7.21 4.44
N ARG A 402 3.76 -8.48 4.72
CA ARG A 402 4.54 -9.63 4.24
C ARG A 402 3.66 -10.87 4.18
N GLY A 403 3.41 -11.41 3.00
CA GLY A 403 2.59 -12.61 2.81
C GLY A 403 1.19 -12.46 3.39
N GLY A 404 0.53 -11.34 3.08
CA GLY A 404 -0.80 -10.95 3.60
C GLY A 404 -0.85 -10.66 5.10
N SER A 405 0.30 -10.62 5.79
CA SER A 405 0.37 -10.35 7.24
C SER A 405 0.82 -8.92 7.50
N VAL A 406 -0.07 -8.10 8.07
CA VAL A 406 0.25 -6.74 8.55
C VAL A 406 1.23 -6.81 9.73
N LEU A 407 2.34 -6.10 9.61
CA LEU A 407 3.43 -6.04 10.57
C LEU A 407 3.37 -4.77 11.43
N GLU A 408 3.06 -3.63 10.80
CA GLU A 408 2.88 -2.31 11.42
C GLU A 408 1.90 -1.48 10.59
N SER A 409 1.16 -0.54 11.20
CA SER A 409 0.07 0.19 10.53
C SER A 409 -0.16 1.60 11.07
N GLY A 410 -0.52 2.54 10.19
CA GLY A 410 -0.86 3.92 10.57
C GLY A 410 -1.72 4.62 9.54
N HIS A 411 -2.34 5.73 9.94
CA HIS A 411 -3.15 6.59 9.07
C HIS A 411 -3.16 8.04 9.56
N ALA A 412 -3.30 8.99 8.64
CA ALA A 412 -3.59 10.39 8.96
C ALA A 412 -4.13 11.19 7.76
N LYS A 413 -4.93 12.22 8.05
CA LYS A 413 -5.31 13.31 7.12
C LYS A 413 -4.19 14.36 6.88
N THR A 414 -2.93 14.00 7.12
CA THR A 414 -1.71 14.83 6.94
C THR A 414 -0.51 13.91 6.74
N MET A 415 0.68 14.45 6.41
CA MET A 415 1.93 13.68 6.42
C MET A 415 2.09 12.85 7.70
N PHE A 416 2.29 11.55 7.54
CA PHE A 416 2.73 10.63 8.60
C PHE A 416 3.76 9.64 8.05
N CYS A 417 4.41 8.92 8.96
CA CYS A 417 5.47 7.98 8.63
C CYS A 417 5.36 6.73 9.52
N LEU A 418 5.89 5.61 9.05
CA LEU A 418 6.09 4.37 9.79
C LEU A 418 7.57 3.96 9.72
N GLU A 419 8.01 3.22 10.73
CA GLU A 419 9.36 2.66 10.84
C GLU A 419 9.26 1.18 11.24
N HIS A 420 10.08 0.29 10.65
CA HIS A 420 10.01 -1.15 10.93
C HIS A 420 11.36 -1.87 10.79
N ASP A 421 11.75 -2.61 11.83
CA ASP A 421 12.89 -3.53 11.82
C ASP A 421 12.56 -4.79 11.00
N VAL A 422 13.26 -5.01 9.89
CA VAL A 422 13.05 -6.16 9.01
C VAL A 422 13.63 -7.43 9.64
N VAL A 423 12.83 -8.10 10.46
CA VAL A 423 13.20 -9.36 11.12
C VAL A 423 12.66 -10.56 10.33
N GLY A 424 13.49 -11.58 10.11
CA GLY A 424 13.15 -12.79 9.37
C GLY A 424 13.27 -12.67 7.84
N GLU A 425 13.53 -13.82 7.21
CA GLU A 425 13.61 -14.00 5.75
C GLU A 425 12.23 -13.83 5.07
N GLY A 426 12.22 -13.25 3.87
CA GLY A 426 11.03 -12.98 3.03
C GLY A 426 10.94 -11.51 2.61
N GLU A 427 10.41 -11.23 1.42
CA GLU A 427 10.11 -9.86 0.96
C GLU A 427 9.15 -9.11 1.92
N MET A 428 9.02 -7.80 1.72
CA MET A 428 8.17 -6.92 2.53
C MET A 428 7.76 -5.71 1.68
N PHE A 429 6.49 -5.34 1.77
CA PHE A 429 5.89 -4.26 0.98
C PHE A 429 5.33 -3.18 1.91
N ALA A 430 5.17 -1.96 1.40
CA ALA A 430 4.33 -0.93 1.99
C ALA A 430 3.02 -0.84 1.21
N ARG A 431 1.90 -1.15 1.85
CA ARG A 431 0.56 -1.03 1.30
C ARG A 431 -0.03 0.32 1.69
N VAL A 432 -0.31 1.21 0.74
CA VAL A 432 -0.94 2.52 0.92
C VAL A 432 -2.36 2.47 0.39
N PHE A 433 -3.33 3.04 1.10
CA PHE A 433 -4.75 3.01 0.69
C PHE A 433 -5.57 4.11 1.38
N SER A 434 -6.83 4.28 1.00
CA SER A 434 -7.75 5.27 1.57
C SER A 434 -8.82 4.63 2.49
N PRO A 435 -8.70 4.70 3.84
CA PRO A 435 -9.65 4.06 4.76
C PRO A 435 -11.05 4.67 4.81
N ASP A 436 -11.19 5.87 4.24
CA ASP A 436 -12.47 6.60 4.11
C ASP A 436 -13.08 6.43 2.69
N GLU A 437 -12.51 5.55 1.84
CA GLU A 437 -12.89 5.38 0.41
C GLU A 437 -12.83 6.72 -0.36
N THR A 438 -11.77 7.51 -0.09
CA THR A 438 -11.60 8.88 -0.63
C THR A 438 -10.39 9.02 -1.55
N GLU A 439 -10.66 9.34 -2.81
CA GLU A 439 -9.67 9.53 -3.89
C GLU A 439 -8.69 10.68 -3.58
N THR A 440 -7.38 10.49 -3.73
CA THR A 440 -6.40 11.56 -3.47
C THR A 440 -5.05 11.31 -4.13
N THR A 441 -4.39 12.38 -4.60
CA THR A 441 -2.98 12.30 -5.04
C THR A 441 -2.03 12.53 -3.87
N TYR A 442 -0.88 11.86 -3.86
CA TYR A 442 0.03 11.88 -2.72
C TYR A 442 1.52 11.83 -3.12
N HIS A 443 2.37 11.79 -2.09
CA HIS A 443 3.82 11.68 -2.20
C HIS A 443 4.33 10.64 -1.21
N ALA A 444 5.02 9.60 -1.69
CA ALA A 444 5.77 8.67 -0.87
C ALA A 444 7.21 9.18 -0.64
N THR A 445 7.84 8.74 0.45
CA THR A 445 9.29 8.81 0.66
C THR A 445 9.70 7.53 1.36
N ILE A 446 10.63 6.79 0.75
CA ILE A 446 11.16 5.51 1.23
C ILE A 446 12.64 5.71 1.55
N ASP A 447 13.11 5.16 2.66
CA ASP A 447 14.51 5.15 3.08
C ASP A 447 14.79 3.79 3.73
N VAL A 448 15.63 2.94 3.12
CA VAL A 448 15.97 1.60 3.65
C VAL A 448 17.40 1.59 4.17
N GLU A 449 17.56 1.81 5.48
CA GLU A 449 18.87 1.84 6.11
C GLU A 449 19.38 0.42 6.46
N PRO A 450 20.68 0.13 6.29
CA PRO A 450 21.28 -1.17 6.57
C PRO A 450 21.49 -1.38 8.09
N GLY A 451 20.38 -1.59 8.78
CA GLY A 451 20.29 -1.88 10.21
C GLY A 451 21.00 -3.18 10.62
N CYS A 452 20.82 -3.55 11.88
CA CYS A 452 21.75 -4.43 12.56
C CYS A 452 21.13 -5.78 12.96
N ALA A 453 21.69 -6.88 12.44
CA ALA A 453 21.34 -8.28 12.78
C ALA A 453 21.66 -8.70 14.25
N TYR A 454 21.83 -7.71 15.13
CA TYR A 454 21.89 -7.77 16.59
C TYR A 454 21.34 -6.43 17.07
N ILE A 455 20.24 -6.47 17.85
CA ILE A 455 19.69 -5.36 18.66
C ILE A 455 20.83 -4.46 19.16
N ASP A 456 20.71 -3.12 19.05
CA ASP A 456 21.84 -2.24 19.39
C ASP A 456 22.10 -2.18 20.89
N ASP A 457 21.29 -1.42 21.63
CA ASP A 457 21.11 -1.65 23.06
C ASP A 457 19.67 -1.28 23.51
N GLU A 458 19.49 -0.93 24.79
CA GLU A 458 18.18 -0.64 25.38
C GLU A 458 17.69 0.80 25.08
N PHE A 459 18.54 1.68 24.57
CA PHE A 459 18.21 3.08 24.29
C PHE A 459 17.70 3.27 22.85
N ASP A 460 18.25 2.50 21.92
CA ASP A 460 17.84 2.46 20.51
C ASP A 460 16.39 1.97 20.35
N GLN A 461 16.04 0.84 21.00
CA GLN A 461 14.68 0.28 21.09
C GLN A 461 13.61 1.24 21.68
N ASN A 462 13.98 2.44 22.12
CA ASN A 462 13.08 3.47 22.62
C ASN A 462 13.28 4.83 21.91
N GLY A 463 14.08 4.89 20.83
CA GLY A 463 14.37 6.10 20.06
C GLY A 463 15.18 7.17 20.81
N GLN A 464 15.94 6.81 21.85
CA GLN A 464 16.51 7.77 22.81
C GLN A 464 17.92 8.29 22.46
N ASN A 465 18.58 7.69 21.47
CA ASN A 465 19.93 8.06 21.03
C ASN A 465 20.04 8.24 19.51
N ASN A 466 19.31 7.53 18.65
CA ASN A 466 19.61 7.51 17.21
C ASN A 466 19.10 8.72 16.39
N ARG A 467 18.68 9.81 17.05
CA ARG A 467 18.12 11.01 16.40
C ARG A 467 18.78 12.31 16.83
N LEU A 468 19.19 13.14 15.85
CA LEU A 468 19.53 14.55 16.07
C LEU A 468 18.33 15.28 16.72
N PRO A 469 18.46 15.90 17.91
CA PRO A 469 17.36 16.60 18.55
C PRO A 469 17.12 17.98 17.91
N VAL A 470 16.50 17.99 16.74
CA VAL A 470 16.16 19.21 15.98
C VAL A 470 14.95 19.92 16.60
N GLY A 471 15.21 20.69 17.66
CA GLY A 471 14.26 21.66 18.23
C GLY A 471 13.25 21.08 19.22
N ASN A 472 13.54 21.19 20.52
CA ASN A 472 12.61 20.90 21.62
C ASN A 472 11.95 19.51 21.60
N ALA A 473 12.66 18.49 21.09
CA ALA A 473 12.26 17.09 21.25
C ALA A 473 12.13 16.76 22.75
N PRO A 474 10.96 16.34 23.27
CA PRO A 474 10.75 16.22 24.72
C PRO A 474 11.47 15.05 25.40
N ASP A 475 11.83 14.01 24.62
CA ASP A 475 12.00 12.66 25.16
C ASP A 475 13.48 12.22 25.34
N LEU A 476 14.45 13.06 24.94
CA LEU A 476 15.86 12.78 25.18
C LEU A 476 16.29 13.31 26.57
N ILE A 477 16.23 12.43 27.58
CA ILE A 477 16.67 12.74 28.95
C ILE A 477 18.20 12.69 29.01
N ALA A 478 18.84 13.77 29.50
CA ALA A 478 20.25 13.74 29.87
C ALA A 478 20.43 12.81 31.10
N LEU A 479 20.92 11.59 30.86
CA LEU A 479 21.15 10.55 31.87
C LEU A 479 22.32 10.94 32.79
N ASP A 480 22.16 10.76 34.10
CA ASP A 480 23.24 10.99 35.06
C ASP A 480 24.44 10.06 34.75
N PRO A 481 25.71 10.52 34.82
CA PRO A 481 26.87 9.66 34.64
C PRO A 481 26.92 8.42 35.55
N GLU A 482 26.22 8.40 36.70
CA GLU A 482 26.08 7.21 37.55
C GLU A 482 25.00 6.20 37.06
N ASP A 483 24.06 6.63 36.20
CA ASP A 483 22.96 5.80 35.65
C ASP A 483 23.28 5.23 34.24
N LEU A 484 24.39 5.64 33.61
CA LEU A 484 24.79 5.14 32.27
C LEU A 484 25.12 3.64 32.25
N PRO A 485 24.71 2.90 31.19
CA PRO A 485 25.17 1.54 30.91
C PRO A 485 26.70 1.36 30.91
N ALA A 486 27.13 0.14 31.27
CA ALA A 486 28.54 -0.21 31.32
C ALA A 486 29.19 -0.37 29.93
N MET A 487 28.40 -0.60 28.88
CA MET A 487 28.75 -0.58 27.46
C MET A 487 27.50 -0.23 26.65
N PHE A 488 27.73 0.42 25.52
CA PHE A 488 26.77 0.72 24.44
C PHE A 488 27.25 -0.01 23.19
N LYS A 489 26.45 0.00 22.13
CA LYS A 489 26.80 -0.55 20.81
C LYS A 489 26.36 0.45 19.74
N LEU A 490 27.11 0.48 18.64
CA LEU A 490 26.89 1.36 17.50
C LEU A 490 26.98 0.52 16.22
N CYS A 491 26.07 0.71 15.28
CA CYS A 491 25.99 -0.03 14.03
C CYS A 491 26.52 0.75 12.81
N PRO A 492 26.65 0.10 11.62
CA PRO A 492 27.08 0.80 10.40
C PRO A 492 26.08 1.88 10.00
N HIS A 493 26.57 3.04 9.55
CA HIS A 493 25.79 4.24 9.14
C HIS A 493 24.98 4.94 10.25
N ASP A 494 24.57 4.19 11.28
CA ASP A 494 23.98 4.65 12.54
C ASP A 494 24.84 5.70 13.31
N SER A 495 24.22 6.40 14.27
CA SER A 495 24.84 7.41 15.13
C SER A 495 24.08 7.70 16.43
N ASP A 496 24.68 7.35 17.58
CA ASP A 496 24.19 7.82 18.89
C ASP A 496 24.31 9.33 19.08
N TYR A 497 23.30 9.96 19.68
CA TYR A 497 23.26 11.38 20.05
C TYR A 497 23.00 11.55 21.56
N TRP A 498 24.06 11.79 22.33
CA TRP A 498 23.98 11.99 23.79
C TRP A 498 23.76 13.47 24.15
N PRO A 499 22.62 13.86 24.75
CA PRO A 499 22.37 15.23 25.16
C PRO A 499 23.10 15.58 26.46
N ILE A 500 23.63 16.81 26.53
CA ILE A 500 24.24 17.41 27.72
C ILE A 500 23.59 18.79 27.89
N ASP A 501 22.72 18.96 28.90
CA ASP A 501 22.26 20.28 29.31
C ASP A 501 23.39 21.03 30.01
N ALA A 502 23.78 22.19 29.48
CA ALA A 502 24.89 22.99 29.98
C ALA A 502 24.56 24.48 29.96
N LYS A 503 25.03 25.20 30.97
CA LYS A 503 24.92 26.66 31.12
C LYS A 503 26.22 27.32 30.68
N ILE A 504 26.16 28.60 30.34
CA ILE A 504 27.33 29.36 29.95
C ILE A 504 28.42 29.27 31.03
N GLY A 505 29.67 29.05 30.61
CA GLY A 505 30.81 28.85 31.50
C GLY A 505 31.07 27.40 31.94
N ASP A 506 30.12 26.47 31.80
CA ASP A 506 30.38 25.05 32.14
C ASP A 506 31.47 24.46 31.23
N GLU A 507 32.59 23.99 31.79
CA GLU A 507 33.48 23.07 31.08
C GLU A 507 32.89 21.66 31.15
N PHE A 508 32.65 21.06 29.99
CA PHE A 508 32.27 19.66 29.89
C PHE A 508 33.30 18.87 29.08
N THR A 509 33.44 17.60 29.47
CA THR A 509 34.32 16.61 28.84
C THR A 509 33.48 15.41 28.42
N ALA A 510 33.81 14.83 27.26
CA ALA A 510 33.17 13.62 26.74
C ALA A 510 34.23 12.70 26.15
N SER A 511 34.05 11.40 26.32
CA SER A 511 34.95 10.37 25.78
C SER A 511 34.21 9.07 25.50
N ILE A 512 34.63 8.40 24.43
CA ILE A 512 34.28 7.02 24.12
C ILE A 512 35.54 6.15 24.18
N SER A 513 35.38 4.84 24.31
CA SER A 513 36.48 3.88 24.17
C SER A 513 35.95 2.54 23.64
N PHE A 514 36.61 1.98 22.64
CA PHE A 514 36.14 0.81 21.87
C PHE A 514 37.31 -0.11 21.45
N SER A 515 37.04 -1.04 20.54
CA SER A 515 38.02 -1.98 19.99
C SER A 515 38.13 -1.87 18.45
N HIS A 516 39.33 -1.53 17.94
CA HIS A 516 39.66 -1.59 16.50
C HIS A 516 39.47 -2.95 15.81
N ALA A 517 39.05 -4.00 16.53
CA ALA A 517 38.64 -5.26 15.92
C ALA A 517 37.26 -5.18 15.25
N GLN A 518 36.44 -4.17 15.58
CA GLN A 518 35.07 -3.99 15.07
C GLN A 518 34.93 -2.73 14.18
N GLY A 519 35.66 -1.65 14.48
CA GLY A 519 35.60 -0.42 13.69
C GLY A 519 36.60 0.67 14.12
N ASP A 520 36.45 1.83 13.50
CA ASP A 520 37.09 3.09 13.86
C ASP A 520 35.96 4.09 14.08
N LEU A 521 35.57 4.31 15.35
CA LEU A 521 34.45 5.18 15.69
C LEU A 521 34.95 6.62 15.91
N GLN A 522 34.09 7.60 15.69
CA GLN A 522 34.40 9.01 15.75
C GLN A 522 33.35 9.75 16.60
N MET A 523 33.69 10.96 17.05
CA MET A 523 32.84 11.73 17.94
C MET A 523 32.80 13.21 17.56
N THR A 524 31.61 13.78 17.33
CA THR A 524 31.42 15.23 17.14
C THR A 524 30.58 15.85 18.25
N LEU A 525 30.94 17.08 18.62
CA LEU A 525 30.17 17.92 19.55
C LEU A 525 29.39 18.96 18.76
N HIS A 526 28.07 18.95 18.91
CA HIS A 526 27.14 19.94 18.38
C HIS A 526 26.70 20.92 19.46
N ARG A 527 26.48 22.18 19.07
CA ARG A 527 25.87 23.23 19.88
C ARG A 527 24.33 23.11 19.94
N PRO A 528 23.66 23.87 20.82
CA PRO A 528 22.20 24.04 20.81
C PRO A 528 21.63 24.63 19.51
N ASP A 529 22.45 25.19 18.61
CA ASP A 529 22.06 25.62 17.26
C ASP A 529 22.29 24.55 16.17
N GLY A 530 22.65 23.32 16.56
CA GLY A 530 23.00 22.20 15.70
C GLY A 530 24.41 22.24 15.09
N THR A 531 25.13 23.37 15.19
CA THR A 531 26.45 23.51 14.55
C THR A 531 27.52 22.68 15.23
N VAL A 532 28.36 22.00 14.43
CA VAL A 532 29.52 21.26 14.94
C VAL A 532 30.54 22.24 15.51
N ARG A 533 30.81 22.11 16.81
CA ARG A 533 31.80 22.88 17.55
C ARG A 533 33.19 22.25 17.52
N SER A 534 33.25 20.93 17.71
CA SER A 534 34.48 20.16 17.86
C SER A 534 34.30 18.75 17.30
N ALA A 535 35.40 18.11 16.91
CA ALA A 535 35.42 16.76 16.37
C ALA A 535 36.65 16.01 16.89
N SER A 536 36.46 14.74 17.23
CA SER A 536 37.50 13.77 17.61
C SER A 536 37.44 12.63 16.59
N THR A 537 38.26 12.76 15.55
CA THR A 537 38.34 11.83 14.41
C THR A 537 39.68 11.11 14.46
N GLY A 538 39.85 10.32 15.51
CA GLY A 538 41.08 9.59 15.80
C GLY A 538 41.34 8.43 14.84
N THR A 539 42.36 7.64 15.20
CA THR A 539 42.56 6.27 14.70
C THR A 539 43.11 5.47 15.88
N SER A 540 42.33 5.52 16.96
CA SER A 540 42.66 5.05 18.31
C SER A 540 41.46 4.29 18.88
N ASN A 541 41.68 3.44 19.89
CA ASN A 541 40.60 2.81 20.66
C ASN A 541 39.88 3.81 21.61
N GLN A 542 40.04 5.13 21.43
CA GLN A 542 39.61 6.16 22.38
C GLN A 542 39.61 7.56 21.75
N GLU A 543 38.45 8.19 21.79
CA GLU A 543 38.19 9.50 21.23
C GLU A 543 37.66 10.36 22.38
N SER A 544 38.22 11.57 22.52
CA SER A 544 37.93 12.48 23.62
C SER A 544 37.78 13.90 23.12
N LEU A 545 36.90 14.68 23.74
CA LEU A 545 36.78 16.12 23.54
C LEU A 545 36.47 16.86 24.85
N SER A 546 36.78 18.15 24.90
CA SER A 546 36.34 19.06 25.96
C SER A 546 35.92 20.42 25.38
N ALA A 547 35.05 21.12 26.09
CA ALA A 547 34.48 22.38 25.65
C ALA A 547 33.84 23.17 26.80
N THR A 548 34.06 24.50 26.83
CA THR A 548 33.37 25.43 27.74
C THR A 548 32.11 25.98 27.08
N ALA A 549 30.91 25.70 27.61
CA ALA A 549 29.64 26.15 27.05
C ALA A 549 29.61 27.69 26.83
N ASN A 550 29.25 28.12 25.61
CA ASN A 550 29.28 29.54 25.19
C ASN A 550 27.90 30.21 25.21
N GLN A 551 26.90 29.49 25.70
CA GLN A 551 25.48 29.82 25.79
C GLN A 551 24.79 28.71 26.59
N ASN A 552 23.65 29.01 27.21
CA ASN A 552 22.80 28.01 27.85
C ASN A 552 22.12 27.11 26.79
N GLY A 553 21.92 25.82 27.12
CA GLY A 553 21.09 24.87 26.38
C GLY A 553 21.73 23.49 26.18
N VAL A 554 21.00 22.61 25.50
CA VAL A 554 21.45 21.24 25.22
C VAL A 554 22.53 21.22 24.13
N TYR A 555 23.73 20.82 24.51
CA TYR A 555 24.79 20.39 23.58
C TYR A 555 24.61 18.90 23.30
N VAL A 556 25.10 18.41 22.16
CA VAL A 556 24.91 17.00 21.77
C VAL A 556 26.24 16.39 21.36
N ILE A 557 26.58 15.25 21.94
CA ILE A 557 27.69 14.40 21.48
C ILE A 557 27.11 13.39 20.49
N ARG A 558 27.51 13.48 19.22
CA ARG A 558 27.29 12.42 18.24
C ARG A 558 28.45 11.44 18.30
N VAL A 559 28.17 10.15 18.46
CA VAL A 559 29.10 9.04 18.16
C VAL A 559 28.71 8.47 16.79
N TYR A 560 29.67 8.11 15.93
CA TYR A 560 29.37 7.59 14.58
C TYR A 560 30.54 6.79 13.98
N GLY A 561 30.25 5.92 13.02
CA GLY A 561 31.26 5.11 12.32
C GLY A 561 32.08 5.87 11.26
N ASN A 562 33.38 5.60 11.16
CA ASN A 562 34.21 6.01 10.01
C ASN A 562 33.94 5.10 8.79
N GLY A 563 32.81 5.35 8.10
CA GLY A 563 32.23 4.40 7.13
C GLY A 563 31.49 3.28 7.86
N ASP A 564 31.47 2.07 7.30
CA ASP A 564 30.80 0.86 7.84
C ASP A 564 31.35 0.32 9.19
N ALA A 565 32.13 1.15 9.89
CA ALA A 565 32.68 0.91 11.21
C ALA A 565 31.57 0.83 12.28
N ARG A 566 31.67 -0.18 13.14
CA ARG A 566 30.66 -0.52 14.16
C ARG A 566 31.33 -1.08 15.42
N GLY A 567 30.54 -1.32 16.47
CA GLY A 567 30.90 -2.17 17.59
C GLY A 567 30.70 -1.55 18.97
N ASP A 568 30.96 -2.37 19.98
CA ASP A 568 30.72 -2.04 21.38
C ASP A 568 31.70 -0.97 21.90
N TYR A 569 31.18 0.01 22.62
CA TYR A 569 31.95 1.13 23.18
C TYR A 569 31.47 1.54 24.58
N THR A 570 32.28 2.29 25.33
CA THR A 570 31.90 2.85 26.63
C THR A 570 31.87 4.38 26.58
N TYR A 571 30.69 5.00 26.73
CA TYR A 571 30.57 6.45 26.89
C TYR A 571 30.88 6.89 28.32
N ASN A 572 31.64 7.97 28.47
CA ASN A 572 31.90 8.65 29.74
C ASN A 572 31.89 10.16 29.50
N TYR A 573 31.08 10.90 30.24
CA TYR A 573 31.07 12.36 30.21
C TYR A 573 31.08 12.95 31.62
N GLY A 574 31.40 14.25 31.73
CA GLY A 574 31.31 14.99 32.98
C GLY A 574 31.30 16.49 32.73
N ILE A 575 30.55 17.21 33.56
CA ILE A 575 30.36 18.67 33.49
C ILE A 575 30.80 19.33 34.81
N THR A 576 31.47 20.46 34.70
CA THR A 576 32.04 21.21 35.82
C THR A 576 31.98 22.71 35.56
N CYS A 577 31.39 23.46 36.48
CA CYS A 577 31.48 24.92 36.53
C CYS A 577 32.68 25.36 37.39
N GLY A 578 33.34 26.45 37.00
CA GLY A 578 34.39 27.13 37.76
C GLY A 578 35.46 27.79 36.88
N ASP A 579 36.34 28.59 37.47
CA ASP A 579 37.40 29.32 36.77
C ASP A 579 38.82 29.15 37.38
N THR A 580 39.79 29.95 36.94
CA THR A 580 41.20 29.85 37.36
C THR A 580 41.50 30.41 38.76
N LEU A 581 40.55 31.09 39.38
CA LEU A 581 40.63 31.69 40.72
C LEU A 581 39.85 30.88 41.78
N ASP A 582 39.17 29.81 41.38
CA ASP A 582 38.49 28.88 42.29
C ASP A 582 39.45 28.19 43.30
N PRO A 583 38.99 27.88 44.52
CA PRO A 583 37.68 28.24 45.09
C PRO A 583 37.68 29.64 45.70
N ASN A 584 36.95 30.57 45.08
CA ASN A 584 36.72 31.95 45.55
C ASN A 584 35.35 32.13 46.25
N ASN A 585 34.56 31.05 46.32
CA ASN A 585 33.13 30.95 46.70
C ASN A 585 32.72 31.40 48.14
N SER A 586 33.56 32.14 48.87
CA SER A 586 33.25 32.65 50.22
C SER A 586 34.20 33.76 50.68
N GLU A 587 33.78 34.55 51.67
CA GLU A 587 34.61 35.61 52.28
C GLU A 587 35.95 35.06 52.85
N GLU A 588 35.97 33.84 53.40
CA GLU A 588 37.19 33.21 53.94
C GLU A 588 38.12 32.65 52.84
N THR A 589 37.66 32.58 51.60
CA THR A 589 38.39 32.02 50.45
C THR A 589 38.58 33.04 49.31
N ALA A 590 38.38 34.32 49.57
CA ALA A 590 38.39 35.38 48.55
C ALA A 590 39.68 35.38 47.69
N ALA A 591 39.52 35.53 46.38
CA ALA A 591 40.63 35.60 45.43
C ALA A 591 41.40 36.93 45.57
N GLY A 592 42.70 36.84 45.88
CA GLY A 592 43.55 38.01 46.07
C GLY A 592 43.97 38.65 44.74
N ILE A 593 43.43 39.83 44.43
CA ILE A 593 43.68 40.59 43.20
C ILE A 593 44.37 41.94 43.48
N THR A 594 44.71 42.69 42.42
CA THR A 594 45.33 44.02 42.55
C THR A 594 44.30 45.15 42.38
N HIS A 595 44.72 46.38 42.70
CA HIS A 595 43.90 47.60 42.63
C HIS A 595 43.88 48.24 41.22
N ASP A 596 44.50 47.55 40.26
CA ASP A 596 44.69 47.85 38.85
C ASP A 596 44.43 46.59 37.99
N ALA A 597 43.57 45.69 38.50
CA ALA A 597 43.26 44.41 37.88
C ALA A 597 42.23 44.55 36.76
N GLU A 598 42.48 43.85 35.66
CA GLU A 598 41.53 43.58 34.57
C GLU A 598 41.60 42.07 34.34
N ILE A 599 40.48 41.35 34.53
CA ILE A 599 40.43 39.89 34.51
C ILE A 599 39.23 39.44 33.68
N ASP A 600 39.51 38.77 32.56
CA ASP A 600 38.51 38.18 31.65
C ASP A 600 38.25 36.70 32.00
N ASP A 601 37.24 36.09 31.35
CA ASP A 601 36.92 34.66 31.42
C ASP A 601 36.65 34.11 32.84
N LEU A 602 36.01 34.91 33.71
CA LEU A 602 35.54 34.47 35.04
C LEU A 602 34.17 33.81 34.95
N VAL A 603 33.89 32.85 35.84
CA VAL A 603 32.68 32.02 35.82
C VAL A 603 32.02 31.98 37.20
N LEU A 604 30.92 32.73 37.38
CA LEU A 604 30.08 32.57 38.56
C LEU A 604 29.25 31.29 38.40
N CYS A 605 29.24 30.43 39.42
CA CYS A 605 28.50 29.16 39.39
C CYS A 605 27.12 29.24 40.08
N ASP A 606 26.19 28.39 39.62
CA ASP A 606 24.79 28.48 40.05
C ASP A 606 24.64 28.10 41.53
N GLY A 607 24.29 29.08 42.37
CA GLY A 607 24.18 28.92 43.82
C GLY A 607 25.46 29.20 44.61
N THR A 608 26.51 29.73 43.98
CA THR A 608 27.70 30.26 44.66
C THR A 608 27.77 31.80 44.61
N ASP A 609 28.81 32.37 45.23
CA ASP A 609 29.10 33.81 45.33
C ASP A 609 30.62 33.99 45.18
N ASP A 610 31.10 34.73 44.18
CA ASP A 610 32.53 34.91 43.96
C ASP A 610 33.06 36.08 44.80
N TYR A 611 34.02 35.84 45.68
CA TYR A 611 34.65 36.87 46.51
C TYR A 611 36.06 37.20 46.02
N PHE A 612 36.38 38.49 45.98
CA PHE A 612 37.71 39.02 45.63
C PHE A 612 38.21 39.98 46.70
N GLU A 613 39.46 39.87 47.12
CA GLU A 613 40.10 40.82 48.05
C GLU A 613 41.25 41.60 47.39
N PHE A 614 41.35 42.89 47.71
CA PHE A 614 42.47 43.74 47.28
C PHE A 614 42.72 44.89 48.28
N SER A 615 43.92 45.49 48.21
CA SER A 615 44.25 46.69 48.99
C SER A 615 44.90 47.76 48.11
N ILE A 616 44.62 49.03 48.39
CA ILE A 616 45.23 50.16 47.68
C ILE A 616 46.55 50.52 48.40
N PRO A 617 47.72 50.49 47.73
CA PRO A 617 49.02 50.63 48.39
C PRO A 617 49.24 51.97 49.11
N ASN A 618 49.98 51.93 50.23
CA ASN A 618 50.37 53.10 51.02
C ASN A 618 51.15 54.12 50.19
N GLY A 619 50.50 55.25 49.86
CA GLY A 619 51.09 56.37 49.12
C GLY A 619 50.38 56.71 47.82
N THR A 620 49.48 55.83 47.33
CA THR A 620 48.59 56.08 46.19
C THR A 620 47.70 57.30 46.45
N LEU A 621 47.59 58.22 45.49
CA LEU A 621 46.83 59.48 45.61
C LEU A 621 45.40 59.34 45.06
N ALA A 622 44.68 58.32 45.51
CA ALA A 622 43.36 57.95 45.00
C ALA A 622 42.28 59.04 45.18
N GLU A 623 41.80 59.62 44.08
CA GLU A 623 40.59 60.46 44.05
C GLU A 623 39.31 59.62 43.95
N SER A 624 39.36 58.51 43.20
CA SER A 624 38.28 57.54 43.12
C SER A 624 38.78 56.11 42.94
N LEU A 625 38.00 55.17 43.46
CA LEU A 625 38.10 53.73 43.22
C LEU A 625 36.87 53.31 42.40
N ARG A 626 37.10 52.55 41.34
CA ARG A 626 36.08 51.90 40.53
C ARG A 626 36.28 50.39 40.63
N VAL A 627 35.19 49.68 40.86
CA VAL A 627 35.12 48.22 40.70
C VAL A 627 33.93 47.95 39.80
N GLY A 628 34.12 47.23 38.71
CA GLY A 628 33.07 46.95 37.76
C GLY A 628 33.14 45.54 37.19
N ILE A 629 31.98 44.98 36.86
CA ILE A 629 31.85 43.72 36.12
C ILE A 629 31.08 43.93 34.83
N ASP A 630 31.55 43.35 33.73
CA ASP A 630 30.85 43.30 32.44
C ASP A 630 30.43 41.86 32.14
N TYR A 631 29.16 41.66 31.78
CA TYR A 631 28.51 40.37 31.60
C TYR A 631 27.33 40.47 30.65
N ASP A 632 26.87 39.34 30.10
CA ASP A 632 25.73 39.30 29.18
C ASP A 632 24.42 38.98 29.95
N ASP A 633 23.51 39.95 30.02
CA ASP A 633 22.27 39.86 30.81
C ASP A 633 21.28 38.82 30.27
N GLN A 634 21.46 38.32 29.05
CA GLN A 634 20.57 37.30 28.46
C GLN A 634 20.67 35.94 29.15
N TYR A 635 21.78 35.63 29.84
CA TYR A 635 21.98 34.35 30.54
C TYR A 635 21.57 34.41 32.02
N GLY A 636 21.52 35.61 32.60
CA GLY A 636 21.08 35.84 33.97
C GLY A 636 21.65 37.13 34.57
N GLU A 637 20.88 37.74 35.48
CA GLU A 637 21.27 38.98 36.17
C GLU A 637 22.33 38.70 37.25
N LEU A 638 23.37 39.53 37.27
CA LEU A 638 24.39 39.54 38.32
C LEU A 638 24.19 40.71 39.28
N ALA A 639 24.84 40.65 40.44
CA ALA A 639 24.90 41.69 41.44
C ALA A 639 26.32 41.80 42.01
N LEU A 640 26.87 43.02 41.97
CA LEU A 640 28.16 43.39 42.53
C LEU A 640 27.96 44.13 43.86
N ASP A 641 28.63 43.68 44.93
CA ASP A 641 28.68 44.33 46.24
C ASP A 641 30.13 44.64 46.62
N LEU A 642 30.45 45.91 46.97
CA LEU A 642 31.78 46.31 47.45
C LEU A 642 31.76 46.69 48.93
N THR A 643 32.42 45.89 49.77
CA THR A 643 32.62 46.20 51.19
C THR A 643 33.97 46.90 51.39
N ALA A 644 33.92 48.12 51.93
CA ALA A 644 35.11 48.92 52.23
C ALA A 644 35.79 48.49 53.55
N PRO A 645 37.12 48.68 53.71
CA PRO A 645 37.86 48.23 54.88
C PRO A 645 37.25 48.70 56.22
N GLY A 646 36.81 47.75 57.05
CA GLY A 646 36.18 48.04 58.35
C GLY A 646 34.74 48.57 58.30
N SER A 647 34.10 48.60 57.12
CA SER A 647 32.67 48.87 56.98
C SER A 647 31.84 47.64 57.34
N PRO A 648 30.74 47.77 58.11
CA PRO A 648 29.75 46.71 58.31
C PRO A 648 28.64 46.74 57.23
N PHE A 649 28.85 47.48 56.14
CA PHE A 649 27.91 47.63 55.02
C PHE A 649 28.65 47.53 53.69
N SER A 650 28.10 46.77 52.74
CA SER A 650 28.48 46.82 51.34
C SER A 650 27.91 48.07 50.65
N THR A 651 28.51 48.42 49.52
CA THR A 651 27.97 49.38 48.54
C THR A 651 27.57 48.58 47.29
N PRO A 652 26.28 48.48 46.94
CA PRO A 652 25.86 47.74 45.76
C PRO A 652 26.21 48.50 44.48
N GLY A 653 26.48 47.73 43.42
CA GLY A 653 26.74 48.23 42.07
C GLY A 653 25.56 48.98 41.47
N THR A 654 25.87 49.84 40.51
CA THR A 654 24.88 50.56 39.70
C THR A 654 25.02 50.17 38.23
N VAL A 655 23.89 49.94 37.57
CA VAL A 655 23.86 49.54 36.15
C VAL A 655 24.39 50.67 35.27
N THR A 656 25.32 50.33 34.39
CA THR A 656 25.95 51.21 33.40
C THR A 656 25.74 50.64 31.99
N PRO A 657 26.16 51.32 30.91
CA PRO A 657 26.18 50.76 29.56
C PRO A 657 27.25 49.67 29.30
N SER A 658 28.00 49.25 30.34
CA SER A 658 29.06 48.24 30.33
C SER A 658 29.02 47.49 31.66
N GLY A 659 27.93 46.76 31.88
CA GLY A 659 27.66 46.03 33.11
C GLY A 659 27.47 46.90 34.37
N LEU A 660 27.87 46.36 35.53
CA LEU A 660 27.66 46.95 36.86
C LEU A 660 28.92 47.63 37.39
N GLU A 661 28.80 48.86 37.91
CA GLU A 661 29.92 49.59 38.51
C GLU A 661 29.61 50.09 39.94
N VAL A 662 30.55 49.91 40.87
CA VAL A 662 30.64 50.65 42.14
C VAL A 662 31.73 51.72 42.02
N VAL A 663 31.39 52.97 42.30
CA VAL A 663 32.33 54.10 42.34
C VAL A 663 32.39 54.72 43.73
N LEU A 664 33.55 54.65 44.38
CA LEU A 664 33.84 55.38 45.62
C LEU A 664 34.72 56.60 45.30
N SER A 665 34.53 57.72 46.00
CA SER A 665 35.28 58.95 45.75
C SER A 665 35.66 59.70 47.03
N GLY A 666 36.79 60.42 46.97
CA GLY A 666 37.31 61.25 48.04
C GLY A 666 37.48 60.49 49.36
N GLU A 667 36.91 61.03 50.45
CA GLU A 667 37.02 60.47 51.80
C GLU A 667 36.38 59.06 51.97
N SER A 668 35.73 58.51 50.94
CA SER A 668 35.22 57.12 50.93
C SER A 668 36.25 56.10 50.43
N VAL A 669 37.39 56.53 49.88
CA VAL A 669 38.47 55.65 49.43
C VAL A 669 39.48 55.47 50.57
N VAL A 670 39.77 54.21 50.92
CA VAL A 670 40.64 53.83 52.03
C VAL A 670 41.95 53.28 51.47
N VAL A 671 43.07 53.88 51.84
CA VAL A 671 44.41 53.52 51.36
C VAL A 671 45.23 52.88 52.48
N GLY A 672 45.91 51.77 52.18
CA GLY A 672 46.93 51.15 53.02
C GLY A 672 47.05 49.63 52.84
N ASP A 673 48.29 49.12 52.84
CA ASP A 673 48.68 47.71 52.57
C ASP A 673 48.09 46.64 53.52
N SER A 674 47.22 47.03 54.45
CA SER A 674 46.52 46.12 55.37
C SER A 674 45.05 46.52 55.56
N GLN A 675 44.48 47.22 54.57
CA GLN A 675 43.09 47.65 54.51
C GLN A 675 42.48 47.02 53.25
N PHE A 676 41.81 45.88 53.43
CA PHE A 676 41.29 45.09 52.33
C PHE A 676 39.85 45.49 52.00
N TYR A 677 39.63 45.77 50.73
CA TYR A 677 38.31 45.77 50.11
C TYR A 677 37.92 44.32 49.82
N GLN A 678 36.62 44.03 49.91
CA GLN A 678 36.04 42.79 49.41
C GLN A 678 35.00 43.15 48.35
N ALA A 679 35.19 42.67 47.12
CA ALA A 679 34.13 42.63 46.12
C ALA A 679 33.46 41.25 46.16
N ARG A 680 32.14 41.22 46.08
CA ARG A 680 31.31 40.01 45.97
C ARG A 680 30.51 40.10 44.68
N VAL A 681 30.64 39.11 43.81
CA VAL A 681 29.75 38.88 42.66
C VAL A 681 28.78 37.76 43.04
N SER A 682 27.51 37.90 42.66
CA SER A 682 26.46 36.93 43.01
C SER A 682 25.28 37.06 42.04
N GLY A 683 24.53 36.00 41.80
CA GLY A 683 23.47 36.02 40.79
C GLY A 683 23.08 34.64 40.30
N GLN A 684 22.80 34.54 39.01
CA GLN A 684 22.69 33.28 38.27
C GLN A 684 24.01 32.95 37.59
N GLN A 685 24.24 31.68 37.24
CA GLN A 685 25.44 31.28 36.51
C GLN A 685 25.65 32.09 35.22
N ASN A 686 26.82 32.73 35.10
CA ASN A 686 27.16 33.58 33.97
C ASN A 686 28.69 33.72 33.82
N VAL A 687 29.15 34.04 32.60
CA VAL A 687 30.55 34.38 32.33
C VAL A 687 30.71 35.90 32.34
N TYR A 688 31.74 36.40 33.02
CA TYR A 688 31.94 37.83 33.21
C TYR A 688 33.43 38.23 33.22
N SER A 689 33.68 39.53 33.15
CA SER A 689 35.00 40.13 33.41
C SER A 689 34.95 41.02 34.65
N LEU A 690 36.06 41.14 35.37
CA LEU A 690 36.22 41.99 36.56
C LEU A 690 37.30 43.05 36.34
N SER A 691 36.92 44.31 36.53
CA SER A 691 37.81 45.47 36.48
C SER A 691 37.92 46.14 37.85
N VAL A 692 39.13 46.52 38.24
CA VAL A 692 39.43 47.32 39.44
C VAL A 692 40.41 48.42 39.03
N SER A 693 39.99 49.69 39.16
CA SER A 693 40.87 50.82 38.82
C SER A 693 40.80 51.96 39.83
N VAL A 694 41.96 52.55 40.10
CA VAL A 694 42.12 53.72 40.96
C VAL A 694 42.57 54.92 40.11
N GLN A 695 41.82 56.01 40.17
CA GLN A 695 42.23 57.28 39.54
C GLN A 695 43.00 58.13 40.55
N GLU A 696 44.23 58.52 40.22
CA GLU A 696 45.07 59.41 41.03
C GLU A 696 44.88 60.90 40.69
N SER A 697 45.12 61.78 41.66
CA SER A 697 45.13 63.25 41.46
C SER A 697 46.40 63.75 40.74
N GLU A 698 46.25 64.69 39.79
CA GLU A 698 47.37 65.39 39.10
C GLU A 698 48.22 66.32 40.02
#